data_AF-A0A0C3PXH3-F1
#
_entry.id   AF-A0A0C3PXH3-F1
#
_cell.length_a   1.000
_cell.length_b   1.000
_cell.length_c   1.000
_cell.angle_alpha   90.00
_cell.angle_beta   90.00
_cell.angle_gamma   90.00
#
_symmetry.space_group_name_H-M   'P 1'
#
loop_
_entity.id
_entity.type
_entity.pdbx_description
1 polymer ?
#
loop_
_entity_poly.entity_id
_entity_poly.type
_entity_poly.pdbx_seq_one_letter_code
_entity_poly.pdbx_strand_id
1 'polypeptide(L)'
;MYRPVRVHIPVNLLSLWRSHRSHFRDALQGPSPASIEVETMPYPRAQPDLSVFEDMTDEYSSMSTPATPVFTPLSSADTLAALVRKGDFRGAERLRREMISHRIPIARDSLYQKAALNAIRERRPHLKPRDRIQAFQAWMSLVPDRDEQVCTFYAIRQHIFRSMDHLNLDVVHCFGCVLAAKGYFTNAGVLQVVATLAQYTSPMVTESYLQTLDTRCRTLSAASGGPSAETLMEAPFNVAIKKHALARRTDAALRLVKIACERRIPISHDTLQAVLKHTPNHQHTLAEIRTLYPTFSIDLTAPSHSTPQHDVSAVSGELGDLPSRLRVLRKAFRSSTPPPPYVLLPFITDCCERGRFHTVSLLRKFAFRQSSRSAASWVLSEMLYHRERREHLRVLAAFAKYFYLVGVPRKSVLSLLRGSAGKSIRPHAKSFGFGISYRVHFPPYPLKQRLWPMRSHTALVWEALVAVSGTHERKRLYGLLLQLVESAKRAGEDTKLALGEGSPDVSEGHHSKPALELSPSSFDSAHFSPFIKAHASRGRPDCAVQVVADMVAHGIQPSIVQWSMIARAYAQGGDATTALRVLDQLEAGERGSGVDPPDEGVYGKTAEDLDGTRRKSEEVSHRNLQQQQQPSSDGLFGIFTNVLRGFVLAKDVEHARRVRLRLTEGLGYQVGKRPATDAAIEMLTALETGKT
;
A
#
# COMPACT_ATOMS: atom_id res chain seq x y z
N MET A 1 7.85 49.80 -37.59
CA MET A 1 9.32 49.94 -37.73
C MET A 1 9.97 49.40 -36.48
N TYR A 2 10.84 48.39 -36.60
CA TYR A 2 12.08 48.12 -35.84
C TYR A 2 12.44 46.62 -35.95
N ARG A 3 13.49 46.35 -36.73
CA ARG A 3 14.18 45.04 -36.83
C ARG A 3 15.16 44.87 -35.66
N PRO A 4 15.45 43.65 -35.20
CA PRO A 4 16.62 43.39 -34.35
C PRO A 4 17.86 43.10 -35.20
N VAL A 5 18.98 43.75 -34.89
CA VAL A 5 20.30 43.52 -35.50
C VAL A 5 20.98 42.35 -34.78
N ARG A 6 21.40 41.32 -35.53
CA ARG A 6 22.29 40.25 -35.02
C ARG A 6 23.74 40.70 -35.19
N VAL A 7 24.48 40.81 -34.08
CA VAL A 7 25.93 41.01 -34.09
C VAL A 7 26.61 39.63 -34.06
N HIS A 8 27.41 39.34 -35.09
CA HIS A 8 28.29 38.17 -35.15
C HIS A 8 29.57 38.44 -34.34
N ILE A 9 29.86 37.61 -33.34
CA ILE A 9 31.15 37.62 -32.61
C ILE A 9 32.06 36.55 -33.23
N PRO A 10 33.32 36.86 -33.59
CA PRO A 10 34.22 35.91 -34.23
C PRO A 10 34.75 34.86 -33.24
N VAL A 11 34.96 33.64 -33.75
CA VAL A 11 35.20 32.37 -33.02
C VAL A 11 36.54 32.32 -32.24
N ASN A 12 37.44 33.30 -32.41
CA ASN A 12 38.79 33.25 -31.82
C ASN A 12 38.90 33.74 -30.36
N LEU A 13 37.88 34.36 -29.77
CA LEU A 13 37.91 34.79 -28.35
C LEU A 13 37.56 33.67 -27.36
N LEU A 14 36.87 32.62 -27.81
CA LEU A 14 36.43 31.50 -26.96
C LEU A 14 37.52 30.46 -26.70
N SER A 15 38.55 30.37 -27.54
CA SER A 15 39.69 29.45 -27.35
C SER A 15 40.70 29.99 -26.33
N LEU A 16 41.01 31.29 -26.36
CA LEU A 16 41.84 31.98 -25.38
C LEU A 16 41.23 31.94 -23.96
N TRP A 17 39.91 32.05 -23.85
CA TRP A 17 39.20 31.95 -22.56
C TRP A 17 39.15 30.53 -21.96
N ARG A 18 39.42 29.48 -22.73
CA ARG A 18 39.46 28.10 -22.19
C ARG A 18 40.80 27.74 -21.57
N SER A 19 41.91 28.22 -22.12
CA SER A 19 43.26 27.95 -21.61
C SER A 19 43.55 28.68 -20.29
N HIS A 20 43.04 29.90 -20.10
CA HIS A 20 43.18 30.62 -18.83
C HIS A 20 42.29 30.09 -17.70
N ARG A 21 41.24 29.32 -18.00
CA ARG A 21 40.28 28.84 -17.00
C ARG A 21 40.79 27.63 -16.20
N SER A 22 41.70 26.85 -16.75
CA SER A 22 42.40 25.78 -16.00
C SER A 22 43.40 26.40 -15.02
N HIS A 23 44.22 27.35 -15.46
CA HIS A 23 45.17 28.05 -14.59
C HIS A 23 44.49 28.83 -13.45
N PHE A 24 43.36 29.50 -13.71
CA PHE A 24 42.60 30.18 -12.65
C PHE A 24 41.90 29.23 -11.68
N ARG A 25 41.55 28.00 -12.11
CA ARG A 25 40.91 27.02 -11.23
C ARG A 25 41.91 26.36 -10.29
N ASP A 26 43.14 26.12 -10.76
CA ASP A 26 44.21 25.57 -9.93
C ASP A 26 44.76 26.63 -8.93
N ALA A 27 44.82 27.91 -9.34
CA ALA A 27 45.24 29.01 -8.45
C ALA A 27 44.26 29.31 -7.30
N LEU A 28 42.99 28.90 -7.40
CA LEU A 28 41.98 29.05 -6.35
C LEU A 28 41.89 27.84 -5.40
N GLN A 29 42.63 26.76 -5.66
CA GLN A 29 42.63 25.54 -4.85
C GLN A 29 43.92 25.33 -4.05
N GLY A 30 44.99 26.08 -4.34
CA GLY A 30 46.21 26.09 -3.54
C GLY A 30 46.13 27.06 -2.35
N PRO A 31 46.76 26.75 -1.21
CA PRO A 31 46.96 27.74 -0.14
C PRO A 31 47.71 28.95 -0.70
N SER A 32 47.32 30.16 -0.30
CA SER A 32 48.02 31.38 -0.73
C SER A 32 49.47 31.35 -0.22
N PRO A 33 50.42 32.02 -0.90
CA PRO A 33 51.80 32.12 -0.42
C PRO A 33 51.89 32.59 1.03
N ALA A 34 51.03 33.55 1.39
CA ALA A 34 50.91 34.05 2.77
C ALA A 34 50.40 32.98 3.76
N SER A 35 49.47 32.10 3.36
CA SER A 35 49.01 31.02 4.25
C SER A 35 50.06 29.93 4.46
N ILE A 36 50.89 29.64 3.46
CA ILE A 36 52.01 28.70 3.61
C ILE A 36 53.05 29.29 4.57
N GLU A 37 53.34 30.59 4.45
CA GLU A 37 54.32 31.28 5.28
C GLU A 37 53.85 31.39 6.75
N VAL A 38 52.57 31.67 6.98
CA VAL A 38 51.95 31.67 8.32
C VAL A 38 51.94 30.27 8.96
N GLU A 39 51.71 29.20 8.18
CA GLU A 39 51.79 27.82 8.69
C GLU A 39 53.22 27.41 9.06
N THR A 40 54.24 28.01 8.43
CA THR A 40 55.66 27.71 8.70
C THR A 40 56.29 28.54 9.83
N MET A 41 55.61 29.59 10.30
CA MET A 41 56.14 30.41 11.40
C MET A 41 55.94 29.71 12.75
N PRO A 42 57.01 29.51 13.55
CA PRO A 42 56.87 28.96 14.89
C PRO A 42 56.10 29.93 15.78
N TYR A 43 55.06 29.43 16.46
CA TYR A 43 54.26 30.23 17.39
C TYR A 43 55.17 30.81 18.49
N PRO A 44 55.18 32.12 18.73
CA PRO A 44 56.04 32.72 19.74
C PRO A 44 55.71 32.13 21.12
N ARG A 45 56.74 31.63 21.82
CA ARG A 45 56.60 30.99 23.14
C ARG A 45 56.57 31.99 24.29
N ALA A 46 56.85 33.26 24.03
CA ALA A 46 56.76 34.33 25.00
C ALA A 46 55.37 34.98 24.91
N GLN A 47 54.79 35.33 26.06
CA GLN A 47 53.59 36.18 26.09
C GLN A 47 53.92 37.52 25.40
N PRO A 48 53.00 38.07 24.59
CA PRO A 48 53.23 39.34 23.92
C PRO A 48 53.45 40.42 24.97
N ASP A 49 54.50 41.22 24.77
CA ASP A 49 54.83 42.33 25.66
C ASP A 49 53.74 43.40 25.56
N LEU A 50 52.96 43.53 26.63
CA LEU A 50 51.81 44.43 26.68
C LEU A 50 52.23 45.90 26.75
N SER A 51 53.52 46.20 26.99
CA SER A 51 54.03 47.58 27.04
C SER A 51 54.17 48.26 25.67
N VAL A 52 54.00 47.51 24.57
CA VAL A 52 54.05 48.04 23.19
C VAL A 52 52.71 48.63 22.76
N PHE A 53 51.62 48.24 23.43
CA PHE A 53 50.29 48.77 23.17
C PHE A 53 50.05 49.97 24.07
N GLU A 54 49.73 51.13 23.49
CA GLU A 54 49.34 52.31 24.25
C GLU A 54 48.12 51.98 25.12
N ASP A 55 48.17 52.35 26.40
CA ASP A 55 47.01 52.27 27.30
C ASP A 55 45.85 53.07 26.69
N MET A 56 44.64 52.53 26.73
CA MET A 56 43.42 53.17 26.21
C MET A 56 43.21 54.54 26.87
N THR A 57 43.74 55.59 26.26
CA THR A 57 43.51 56.98 26.64
C THR A 57 42.17 57.45 26.09
N ASP A 58 41.53 58.39 26.80
CA ASP A 58 40.21 58.95 26.47
C ASP A 58 40.13 59.60 25.07
N GLU A 59 41.27 59.84 24.43
CA GLU A 59 41.33 60.37 23.06
C GLU A 59 40.76 59.38 22.03
N TYR A 60 40.91 58.06 22.24
CA TYR A 60 40.31 57.03 21.38
C TYR A 60 38.79 56.92 21.54
N SER A 61 38.25 57.32 22.69
CA SER A 61 36.81 57.29 22.98
C SER A 61 36.02 58.36 22.19
N SER A 62 36.71 59.40 21.70
CA SER A 62 36.09 60.55 21.04
C SER A 62 35.89 60.36 19.53
N MET A 63 36.56 59.38 18.91
CA MET A 63 36.35 59.02 17.50
C MET A 63 35.21 58.01 17.34
N SER A 64 33.98 58.45 17.61
CA SER A 64 32.80 57.74 17.10
C SER A 64 32.68 57.96 15.59
N THR A 65 33.49 57.24 14.80
CA THR A 65 33.16 57.03 13.39
C THR A 65 31.83 56.27 13.31
N PRO A 66 30.92 56.59 12.37
CA PRO A 66 29.69 55.83 12.21
C PRO A 66 30.08 54.37 12.01
N ALA A 67 29.71 53.53 12.96
CA ALA A 67 30.04 52.12 12.98
C ALA A 67 29.56 51.48 11.67
N THR A 68 30.49 51.29 10.73
CA THR A 68 30.32 50.22 9.76
C THR A 68 30.24 48.94 10.59
N PRO A 69 29.21 48.09 10.42
CA PRO A 69 29.04 46.94 11.26
C PRO A 69 30.26 46.04 11.09
N VAL A 70 31.12 46.03 12.10
CA VAL A 70 32.26 45.11 12.21
C VAL A 70 31.67 43.71 12.15
N PHE A 71 32.02 42.98 11.08
CA PHE A 71 31.55 41.62 10.84
C PHE A 71 32.15 40.74 11.93
N THR A 72 31.40 40.45 12.99
CA THR A 72 31.82 39.47 13.99
C THR A 72 32.02 38.13 13.26
N PRO A 73 33.15 37.43 13.47
CA PRO A 73 33.35 36.12 12.86
C PRO A 73 32.20 35.23 13.34
N LEU A 74 31.39 34.73 12.40
CA LEU A 74 30.28 33.84 12.74
C LEU A 74 30.83 32.69 13.59
N SER A 75 30.19 32.41 14.72
CA SER A 75 30.51 31.22 15.51
C SER A 75 30.45 29.97 14.62
N SER A 76 31.23 28.94 14.93
CA SER A 76 31.19 27.65 14.21
C SER A 76 29.76 27.05 14.18
N ALA A 77 28.94 27.32 15.20
CA ALA A 77 27.53 26.98 15.20
C ALA A 77 26.68 27.83 14.24
N ASP A 78 26.96 29.13 14.15
CA ASP A 78 26.25 30.05 13.25
C ASP A 78 26.59 29.81 11.78
N THR A 79 27.85 29.46 11.50
CA THR A 79 28.28 29.02 10.16
C THR A 79 27.61 27.71 9.77
N LEU A 80 27.47 26.75 10.69
CA LEU A 80 26.72 25.52 10.45
C LEU A 80 25.25 25.80 10.12
N ALA A 81 24.59 26.65 10.92
CA ALA A 81 23.22 27.06 10.67
C ALA A 81 23.08 27.82 9.34
N ALA A 82 24.03 28.69 8.99
CA ALA A 82 24.05 29.40 7.72
C ALA A 82 24.21 28.45 6.51
N LEU A 83 25.08 27.43 6.59
CA LEU A 83 25.24 26.42 5.54
C LEU A 83 23.96 25.62 5.31
N VAL A 84 23.26 25.22 6.38
CA VAL A 84 21.97 24.52 6.29
C VAL A 84 20.88 25.42 5.71
N ARG A 85 20.86 26.73 6.05
CA ARG A 85 19.93 27.70 5.46
C ARG A 85 20.21 27.92 3.96
N LYS A 86 21.49 28.00 3.58
CA LYS A 86 21.94 28.14 2.19
C LYS A 86 21.68 26.88 1.36
N GLY A 87 21.46 25.74 2.01
CA GLY A 87 21.23 24.45 1.36
C GLY A 87 22.52 23.71 0.98
N ASP A 88 23.68 24.18 1.45
CA ASP A 88 24.93 23.43 1.33
C ASP A 88 25.04 22.39 2.46
N PHE A 89 24.27 21.32 2.31
CA PHE A 89 24.26 20.22 3.26
C PHE A 89 25.59 19.42 3.27
N ARG A 90 26.42 19.55 2.23
CA ARG A 90 27.71 18.83 2.14
C ARG A 90 28.76 19.54 2.97
N GLY A 91 28.85 20.86 2.86
CA GLY A 91 29.63 21.70 3.77
C GLY A 91 29.18 21.47 5.21
N ALA A 92 27.87 21.52 5.44
CA ALA A 92 27.32 21.33 6.79
C ALA A 92 27.66 19.96 7.41
N GLU A 93 27.58 18.84 6.66
CA GLU A 93 27.93 17.52 7.21
C GLU A 93 29.43 17.34 7.46
N ARG A 94 30.29 18.05 6.73
CA ARG A 94 31.75 18.07 7.02
C ARG A 94 32.02 18.86 8.30
N LEU A 95 31.50 20.09 8.37
CA LEU A 95 31.64 20.95 9.54
C LEU A 95 31.06 20.30 10.80
N ARG A 96 29.89 19.65 10.70
CA ARG A 96 29.31 18.90 11.83
C ARG A 96 30.25 17.81 12.36
N ARG A 97 30.92 17.07 11.47
CA ARG A 97 31.86 16.01 11.86
C ARG A 97 33.12 16.58 12.50
N GLU A 98 33.64 17.68 11.96
CA GLU A 98 34.77 18.42 12.53
C GLU A 98 34.42 18.99 13.92
N MET A 99 33.26 19.61 14.07
CA MET A 99 32.78 20.10 15.37
C MET A 99 32.67 18.96 16.39
N ILE A 100 32.18 17.78 16.00
CA ILE A 100 32.11 16.61 16.88
C ILE A 100 33.51 16.08 17.22
N SER A 101 34.43 16.00 16.25
CA SER A 101 35.80 15.54 16.51
C SER A 101 36.57 16.47 17.46
N HIS A 102 36.29 17.78 17.37
CA HIS A 102 36.87 18.79 18.26
C HIS A 102 36.04 19.04 19.54
N ARG A 103 35.01 18.23 19.81
CA ARG A 103 34.11 18.33 20.98
C ARG A 103 33.45 19.71 21.16
N ILE A 104 33.22 20.43 20.05
CA ILE A 104 32.50 21.71 20.05
C ILE A 104 30.99 21.42 20.20
N PRO A 105 30.32 21.96 21.23
CA PRO A 105 28.90 21.72 21.44
C PRO A 105 28.06 22.35 20.31
N ILE A 106 27.17 21.55 19.73
CA ILE A 106 26.24 22.02 18.70
C ILE A 106 24.91 22.35 19.37
N ALA A 107 24.50 23.62 19.31
CA ALA A 107 23.19 24.06 19.80
C ALA A 107 22.05 23.34 19.06
N ARG A 108 20.96 23.04 19.76
CA ARG A 108 19.78 22.39 19.18
C ARG A 108 18.94 23.40 18.41
N ASP A 109 18.60 23.10 17.16
CA ASP A 109 17.75 23.97 16.34
C ASP A 109 16.84 23.14 15.40
N SER A 110 15.60 23.60 15.28
CA SER A 110 14.62 23.13 14.30
C SER A 110 15.13 23.13 12.85
N LEU A 111 16.10 23.99 12.51
CA LEU A 111 16.69 24.09 11.16
C LEU A 111 17.35 22.79 10.68
N TYR A 112 17.89 21.99 11.60
CA TYR A 112 18.56 20.73 11.27
C TYR A 112 17.60 19.66 10.71
N GLN A 113 16.28 19.85 10.85
CA GLN A 113 15.28 19.03 10.15
C GLN A 113 15.46 19.07 8.62
N LYS A 114 15.91 20.20 8.07
CA LYS A 114 16.18 20.32 6.61
C LYS A 114 17.40 19.49 6.21
N ALA A 115 18.45 19.48 7.03
CA ALA A 115 19.65 18.66 6.81
C ALA A 115 19.34 17.16 6.93
N ALA A 116 18.59 16.76 7.97
CA ALA A 116 18.09 15.40 8.13
C ALA A 116 17.28 14.94 6.90
N LEU A 117 16.36 15.78 6.43
CA LEU A 117 15.57 15.49 5.24
C LEU A 117 16.45 15.31 3.99
N ASN A 118 17.51 16.09 3.84
CA ASN A 118 18.44 15.94 2.72
C ASN A 118 19.22 14.61 2.79
N ALA A 119 19.61 14.16 3.98
CA ALA A 119 20.32 12.89 4.17
C ALA A 119 19.52 11.68 3.61
N ILE A 120 18.19 11.67 3.75
CA ILE A 120 17.34 10.62 3.18
C ILE A 120 17.10 10.83 1.67
N ARG A 121 17.02 12.08 1.21
CA ARG A 121 16.78 12.43 -0.21
C ARG A 121 17.98 12.14 -1.10
N GLU A 122 19.19 12.27 -0.57
CA GLU A 122 20.39 12.17 -1.37
C GLU A 122 20.58 10.73 -1.89
N ARG A 123 20.58 10.60 -3.22
CA ARG A 123 20.81 9.32 -3.92
C ARG A 123 22.19 9.36 -4.56
N ARG A 124 23.25 9.20 -3.75
CA ARG A 124 24.60 8.98 -4.30
C ARG A 124 24.77 7.50 -4.65
N PRO A 125 25.38 7.17 -5.80
CA PRO A 125 25.65 5.79 -6.17
C PRO A 125 26.63 5.08 -5.21
N HIS A 126 27.50 5.82 -4.52
CA HIS A 126 28.53 5.27 -3.62
C HIS A 126 28.16 5.24 -2.13
N LEU A 127 27.07 5.91 -1.69
CA LEU A 127 26.68 5.88 -0.27
C LEU A 127 25.86 4.62 0.02
N LYS A 128 26.27 3.85 1.04
CA LYS A 128 25.49 2.70 1.48
C LYS A 128 24.18 3.18 2.12
N PRO A 129 23.10 2.39 2.08
CA PRO A 129 21.84 2.72 2.77
C PRO A 129 22.01 2.97 4.28
N ARG A 130 22.93 2.26 4.93
CA ARG A 130 23.21 2.41 6.36
C ARG A 130 23.77 3.79 6.70
N ASP A 131 24.75 4.26 5.95
CA ASP A 131 25.38 5.57 6.18
C ASP A 131 24.36 6.71 6.06
N ARG A 132 23.36 6.57 5.18
CA ARG A 132 22.26 7.53 5.04
C ARG A 132 21.35 7.56 6.27
N ILE A 133 21.06 6.39 6.85
CA ILE A 133 20.25 6.28 8.07
C ILE A 133 21.02 6.85 9.27
N GLN A 134 22.32 6.56 9.37
CA GLN A 134 23.18 7.09 10.43
C GLN A 134 23.29 8.62 10.34
N ALA A 135 23.52 9.17 9.14
CA ALA A 135 23.53 10.61 8.93
C ALA A 135 22.17 11.23 9.29
N PHE A 136 21.07 10.59 8.90
CA PHE A 136 19.73 11.03 9.28
C PHE A 136 19.53 11.05 10.79
N GLN A 137 19.90 9.98 11.49
CA GLN A 137 19.81 9.88 12.95
C GLN A 137 20.65 10.97 13.63
N ALA A 138 21.87 11.21 13.14
CA ALA A 138 22.77 12.20 13.69
C ALA A 138 22.30 13.65 13.51
N TRP A 139 21.63 13.97 12.39
CA TRP A 139 20.99 15.28 12.24
C TRP A 139 19.72 15.41 13.07
N MET A 140 18.95 14.32 13.22
CA MET A 140 17.73 14.33 14.01
C MET A 140 17.99 14.44 15.52
N SER A 141 19.14 13.96 16.02
CA SER A 141 19.53 14.14 17.42
C SER A 141 19.81 15.61 17.79
N LEU A 142 20.14 16.45 16.80
CA LEU A 142 20.36 17.90 16.96
C LEU A 142 19.06 18.72 16.92
N VAL A 143 17.91 18.09 16.63
CA VAL A 143 16.61 18.77 16.68
C VAL A 143 16.18 18.93 18.16
N PRO A 144 15.52 20.04 18.54
CA PRO A 144 15.06 20.26 19.91
C PRO A 144 14.16 19.16 20.46
N ASP A 145 14.22 18.98 21.78
CA ASP A 145 13.34 18.08 22.51
C ASP A 145 11.93 18.69 22.59
N ARG A 146 10.91 17.88 22.88
CA ARG A 146 9.52 18.37 22.98
C ARG A 146 9.35 19.51 23.99
N ASP A 147 10.07 19.43 25.11
CA ASP A 147 9.97 20.39 26.21
C ASP A 147 10.62 21.73 25.87
N GLU A 148 11.59 21.73 24.96
CA GLU A 148 12.26 22.94 24.45
C GLU A 148 11.42 23.61 23.34
N GLN A 149 11.07 22.85 22.29
CA GLN A 149 10.33 23.38 21.15
C GLN A 149 9.54 22.30 20.41
N VAL A 150 8.22 22.50 20.30
CA VAL A 150 7.33 21.57 19.60
C VAL A 150 7.54 21.63 18.08
N CYS A 151 8.05 20.54 17.52
CA CYS A 151 8.29 20.37 16.08
C CYS A 151 7.23 19.48 15.41
N THR A 152 6.75 19.89 14.24
CA THR A 152 5.69 19.15 13.49
C THR A 152 6.24 18.05 12.58
N PHE A 153 7.53 18.11 12.23
CA PHE A 153 8.23 17.19 11.31
C PHE A 153 7.51 16.98 9.96
N TYR A 154 6.69 17.95 9.52
CA TYR A 154 5.81 17.77 8.38
C TYR A 154 6.57 17.37 7.11
N ALA A 155 7.67 18.05 6.80
CA ALA A 155 8.46 17.82 5.59
C ALA A 155 9.12 16.42 5.55
N ILE A 156 9.59 15.92 6.70
CA ILE A 156 10.15 14.57 6.84
C ILE A 156 9.04 13.53 6.67
N ARG A 157 7.89 13.73 7.33
CA ARG A 157 6.71 12.86 7.19
C ARG A 157 6.19 12.83 5.76
N GLN A 158 6.16 13.97 5.06
CA GLN A 158 5.84 14.02 3.63
C GLN A 158 6.76 13.09 2.84
N HIS A 159 8.06 13.20 3.09
CA HIS A 159 9.02 12.45 2.32
C HIS A 159 8.90 10.94 2.58
N ILE A 160 8.86 10.54 3.85
CA ILE A 160 8.81 9.14 4.26
C ILE A 160 7.52 8.44 3.81
N PHE A 161 6.37 9.07 4.06
CA PHE A 161 5.07 8.42 3.88
C PHE A 161 4.30 8.84 2.61
N ARG A 162 4.79 9.79 1.82
CA ARG A 162 4.13 10.24 0.57
C ARG A 162 5.06 10.22 -0.63
N SER A 163 6.27 10.76 -0.51
CA SER A 163 7.13 10.97 -1.67
C SER A 163 7.98 9.75 -2.05
N MET A 164 8.36 8.89 -1.11
CA MET A 164 9.20 7.74 -1.43
C MET A 164 8.46 6.72 -2.32
N ASP A 165 9.13 6.26 -3.38
CA ASP A 165 8.64 5.22 -4.29
C ASP A 165 8.58 3.82 -3.64
N HIS A 166 9.22 3.65 -2.48
CA HIS A 166 9.24 2.42 -1.70
C HIS A 166 9.16 2.74 -0.22
N LEU A 167 8.52 1.85 0.53
CA LEU A 167 8.48 1.92 1.97
C LEU A 167 9.82 1.38 2.51
N ASN A 168 10.65 2.27 3.06
CA ASN A 168 11.90 1.89 3.72
C ASN A 168 11.62 1.78 5.23
N LEU A 169 11.47 0.55 5.71
CA LEU A 169 11.10 0.27 7.09
C LEU A 169 12.23 0.62 8.07
N ASP A 170 13.50 0.53 7.67
CA ASP A 170 14.64 0.95 8.51
C ASP A 170 14.58 2.45 8.80
N VAL A 171 14.28 3.28 7.80
CA VAL A 171 14.14 4.74 7.97
C VAL A 171 12.90 5.06 8.80
N VAL A 172 11.79 4.32 8.62
CA VAL A 172 10.56 4.49 9.41
C VAL A 172 10.80 4.15 10.89
N HIS A 173 11.46 3.02 11.16
CA HIS A 173 11.80 2.58 12.50
C HIS A 173 12.77 3.57 13.17
N CYS A 174 13.86 3.95 12.49
CA CYS A 174 14.80 4.95 12.97
C CYS A 174 14.12 6.29 13.29
N PHE A 175 13.24 6.78 12.41
CA PHE A 175 12.48 7.99 12.64
C PHE A 175 11.59 7.88 13.89
N GLY A 176 10.93 6.74 14.09
CA GLY A 176 10.16 6.45 15.30
C GLY A 176 10.99 6.50 16.57
N CYS A 177 12.13 5.78 16.60
CA CYS A 177 13.00 5.72 17.77
C CYS A 177 13.53 7.10 18.16
N VAL A 178 13.91 7.93 17.17
CA VAL A 178 14.39 9.29 17.45
C VAL A 178 13.25 10.17 17.96
N LEU A 179 12.03 10.06 17.43
CA LEU A 179 10.87 10.80 17.97
C LEU A 179 10.58 10.41 19.43
N ALA A 180 10.62 9.12 19.75
CA ALA A 180 10.44 8.62 21.11
C ALA A 180 11.54 9.13 22.06
N ALA A 181 12.79 9.13 21.62
CA ALA A 181 13.92 9.68 22.39
C ALA A 181 13.78 11.19 22.66
N LYS A 182 13.10 11.91 21.78
CA LYS A 182 12.84 13.37 21.88
C LYS A 182 11.58 13.73 22.64
N GLY A 183 10.86 12.74 23.20
CA GLY A 183 9.64 12.95 23.99
C GLY A 183 8.35 13.14 23.17
N TYR A 184 8.38 12.86 21.86
CA TYR A 184 7.18 12.91 21.02
C TYR A 184 6.46 11.55 21.06
N PHE A 185 5.32 11.47 21.74
CA PHE A 185 4.56 10.21 21.90
C PHE A 185 3.21 10.21 21.14
N THR A 186 2.45 11.29 21.24
CA THR A 186 1.11 11.42 20.62
C THR A 186 1.13 12.12 19.26
N ASN A 187 2.30 12.53 18.78
CA ASN A 187 2.43 13.22 17.50
C ASN A 187 1.97 12.29 16.36
N ALA A 188 1.30 12.85 15.36
CA ALA A 188 0.87 12.13 14.17
C ALA A 188 2.04 11.47 13.40
N GLY A 189 3.30 11.84 13.65
CA GLY A 189 4.47 11.10 13.19
C GLY A 189 4.57 9.69 13.80
N VAL A 190 4.47 9.56 15.13
CA VAL A 190 4.56 8.27 15.85
C VAL A 190 3.41 7.36 15.46
N LEU A 191 2.18 7.88 15.43
CA LEU A 191 1.02 7.07 15.04
C LEU A 191 1.15 6.53 13.61
N GLN A 192 1.78 7.30 12.69
CA GLN A 192 2.07 6.83 11.34
C GLN A 192 3.17 5.76 11.31
N VAL A 193 4.22 5.89 12.13
CA VAL A 193 5.27 4.88 12.27
C VAL A 193 4.68 3.59 12.81
N VAL A 194 3.97 3.63 13.95
CA VAL A 194 3.33 2.46 14.58
C VAL A 194 2.38 1.78 13.61
N ALA A 195 1.52 2.53 12.91
CA ALA A 195 0.63 1.96 11.91
C ALA A 195 1.36 1.23 10.79
N THR A 196 2.52 1.73 10.39
CA THR A 196 3.36 1.18 9.30
C THR A 196 4.09 -0.08 9.75
N LEU A 197 4.69 -0.06 10.94
CA LEU A 197 5.34 -1.24 11.52
C LEU A 197 4.32 -2.36 11.76
N ALA A 198 3.22 -2.07 12.46
CA ALA A 198 2.18 -3.08 12.77
C ALA A 198 1.61 -3.78 11.52
N GLN A 199 1.56 -3.09 10.38
CA GLN A 199 1.10 -3.68 9.13
C GLN A 199 2.19 -4.53 8.44
N TYR A 200 3.42 -4.02 8.35
CA TYR A 200 4.42 -4.49 7.37
C TYR A 200 5.66 -5.12 7.99
N THR A 201 5.79 -5.17 9.32
CA THR A 201 6.88 -5.88 10.01
C THR A 201 6.33 -7.04 10.83
N SER A 202 7.24 -7.92 11.27
CA SER A 202 6.94 -8.95 12.28
C SER A 202 6.29 -8.31 13.52
N PRO A 203 5.32 -9.00 14.16
CA PRO A 203 4.74 -8.57 15.43
C PRO A 203 5.78 -8.24 16.50
N MET A 204 6.88 -8.98 16.55
CA MET A 204 7.95 -8.81 17.54
C MET A 204 8.65 -7.45 17.42
N VAL A 205 8.85 -6.96 16.20
CA VAL A 205 9.46 -5.64 15.96
C VAL A 205 8.54 -4.52 16.40
N THR A 206 7.23 -4.64 16.13
CA THR A 206 6.22 -3.68 16.59
C THR A 206 6.14 -3.66 18.12
N GLU A 207 6.17 -4.84 18.74
CA GLU A 207 6.13 -4.98 20.19
C GLU A 207 7.37 -4.37 20.86
N SER A 208 8.57 -4.72 20.40
CA SER A 208 9.83 -4.15 20.88
C SER A 208 9.88 -2.63 20.75
N TYR A 209 9.37 -2.10 19.63
CA TYR A 209 9.24 -0.67 19.43
C TYR A 209 8.27 -0.02 20.43
N LEU A 210 7.09 -0.61 20.66
CA LEU A 210 6.11 -0.11 21.63
C LEU A 210 6.63 -0.17 23.07
N GLN A 211 7.37 -1.22 23.44
CA GLN A 211 8.03 -1.32 24.75
C GLN A 211 9.10 -0.24 24.92
N THR A 212 9.90 0.01 23.88
CA THR A 212 10.88 1.13 23.88
C THR A 212 10.18 2.48 24.03
N LEU A 213 9.01 2.64 23.41
CA LEU A 213 8.24 3.87 23.47
C LEU A 213 7.58 4.07 24.84
N ASP A 214 7.00 3.01 25.44
CA ASP A 214 6.39 3.04 26.78
C ASP A 214 7.43 3.30 27.88
N THR A 215 8.57 2.59 27.85
CA THR A 215 9.66 2.79 28.82
C THR A 215 10.15 4.23 28.80
N ARG A 216 10.37 4.80 27.61
CA ARG A 216 10.77 6.20 27.45
C ARG A 216 9.68 7.17 27.92
N CYS A 217 8.41 6.90 27.60
CA CYS A 217 7.29 7.70 28.07
C CYS A 217 7.24 7.76 29.60
N ARG A 218 7.39 6.62 30.28
CA ARG A 218 7.39 6.54 31.75
C ARG A 218 8.58 7.27 32.36
N THR A 219 9.79 7.11 31.80
CA THR A 219 10.97 7.84 32.31
C THR A 219 10.81 9.36 32.23
N LEU A 220 10.20 9.87 31.16
CA LEU A 220 9.98 11.31 30.99
C LEU A 220 8.80 11.81 31.84
N SER A 221 7.69 11.05 31.92
CA SER A 221 6.56 11.38 32.81
C SER A 221 6.92 11.31 34.30
N ALA A 222 7.95 10.56 34.70
CA ALA A 222 8.46 10.59 36.07
C ALA A 222 9.30 11.86 36.35
N ALA A 223 10.03 12.35 35.34
CA ALA A 223 10.85 13.55 35.45
C ALA A 223 10.05 14.85 35.28
N SER A 224 8.92 14.80 34.58
CA SER A 224 8.06 15.94 34.28
C SER A 224 6.66 15.63 34.78
N GLY A 225 6.12 16.44 35.71
CA GLY A 225 4.78 16.27 36.32
C GLY A 225 3.59 16.48 35.36
N GLY A 226 3.73 16.07 34.11
CA GLY A 226 2.74 16.17 33.04
C GLY A 226 1.75 14.99 33.02
N PRO A 227 1.02 14.81 31.90
CA PRO A 227 0.00 13.77 31.79
C PRO A 227 0.58 12.36 32.00
N SER A 228 -0.21 11.49 32.62
CA SER A 228 0.16 10.09 32.88
C SER A 228 0.63 9.40 31.61
N ALA A 229 1.70 8.61 31.72
CA ALA A 229 2.23 7.81 30.62
C ALA A 229 1.15 6.88 30.02
N GLU A 230 0.23 6.40 30.84
CA GLU A 230 -0.89 5.53 30.42
C GLU A 230 -1.77 6.21 29.36
N THR A 231 -2.10 7.48 29.55
CA THR A 231 -2.92 8.27 28.61
C THR A 231 -2.16 8.56 27.31
N LEU A 232 -0.85 8.82 27.39
CA LEU A 232 -0.03 9.09 26.20
C LEU A 232 0.15 7.84 25.32
N MET A 233 0.17 6.66 25.95
CA MET A 233 0.37 5.37 25.28
C MET A 233 -0.92 4.75 24.71
N GLU A 234 -2.08 5.23 25.12
CA GLU A 234 -3.39 4.79 24.62
C GLU A 234 -3.46 4.80 23.08
N ALA A 235 -3.12 5.92 22.45
CA ALA A 235 -3.25 6.06 21.00
C ALA A 235 -2.28 5.16 20.21
N PRO A 236 -0.97 5.08 20.52
CA PRO A 236 -0.05 4.12 19.93
C PRO A 236 -0.54 2.66 20.01
N PHE A 237 -0.95 2.20 21.20
CA PHE A 237 -1.42 0.81 21.39
C PHE A 237 -2.70 0.53 20.61
N ASN A 238 -3.69 1.42 20.68
CA ASN A 238 -4.94 1.29 19.92
C ASN A 238 -4.69 1.18 18.41
N VAL A 239 -3.76 1.98 17.87
CA VAL A 239 -3.39 1.93 16.45
C VAL A 239 -2.71 0.61 16.10
N ALA A 240 -1.75 0.14 16.91
CA ALA A 240 -1.05 -1.12 16.65
C ALA A 240 -2.01 -2.33 16.67
N ILE A 241 -2.86 -2.43 17.70
CA ILE A 241 -3.83 -3.52 17.87
C ILE A 241 -4.82 -3.54 16.70
N LYS A 242 -5.41 -2.39 16.35
CA LYS A 242 -6.32 -2.27 15.18
C LYS A 242 -5.63 -2.74 13.89
N LYS A 243 -4.34 -2.45 13.72
CA LYS A 243 -3.59 -2.83 12.52
C LYS A 243 -3.26 -4.31 12.47
N HIS A 244 -2.86 -4.92 13.58
CA HIS A 244 -2.68 -6.37 13.66
C HIS A 244 -3.98 -7.13 13.42
N ALA A 245 -5.11 -6.64 13.97
CA ALA A 245 -6.44 -7.18 13.70
C ALA A 245 -6.80 -7.11 12.20
N LEU A 246 -6.61 -5.94 11.56
CA LEU A 246 -6.84 -5.77 10.12
C LEU A 246 -5.93 -6.65 9.26
N ALA A 247 -4.70 -6.91 9.72
CA ALA A 247 -3.75 -7.82 9.06
C ALA A 247 -4.06 -9.32 9.31
N ARG A 248 -5.13 -9.63 10.05
CA ARG A 248 -5.53 -10.98 10.50
C ARG A 248 -4.47 -11.68 11.36
N ARG A 249 -3.67 -10.92 12.10
CA ARG A 249 -2.69 -11.42 13.08
C ARG A 249 -3.32 -11.34 14.47
N THR A 250 -4.30 -12.19 14.74
CA THR A 250 -5.12 -12.15 15.96
C THR A 250 -4.31 -12.36 17.22
N ASP A 251 -3.40 -13.32 17.20
CA ASP A 251 -2.63 -13.71 18.39
C ASP A 251 -1.67 -12.59 18.80
N ALA A 252 -1.09 -11.90 17.81
CA ALA A 252 -0.31 -10.69 18.03
C ALA A 252 -1.14 -9.53 18.58
N ALA A 253 -2.37 -9.35 18.09
CA ALA A 253 -3.27 -8.34 18.62
C ALA A 253 -3.65 -8.64 20.08
N LEU A 254 -3.92 -9.90 20.42
CA LEU A 254 -4.27 -10.32 21.78
C LEU A 254 -3.09 -10.20 22.75
N ARG A 255 -1.87 -10.54 22.34
CA ARG A 255 -0.68 -10.27 23.16
C ARG A 255 -0.49 -8.79 23.46
N LEU A 256 -0.65 -7.92 22.48
CA LEU A 256 -0.57 -6.48 22.72
C LEU A 256 -1.69 -5.98 23.67
N VAL A 257 -2.87 -6.59 23.63
CA VAL A 257 -3.96 -6.34 24.59
C VAL A 257 -3.55 -6.79 26.01
N LYS A 258 -2.93 -7.97 26.16
CA LYS A 258 -2.40 -8.47 27.44
C LYS A 258 -1.33 -7.52 28.00
N ILE A 259 -0.35 -7.13 27.19
CA ILE A 259 0.71 -6.20 27.59
C ILE A 259 0.15 -4.83 28.00
N ALA A 260 -0.85 -4.32 27.28
CA ALA A 260 -1.51 -3.07 27.63
C ALA A 260 -2.27 -3.18 28.96
N CYS A 261 -2.93 -4.32 29.22
CA CYS A 261 -3.61 -4.60 30.49
C CYS A 261 -2.63 -4.64 31.67
N GLU A 262 -1.53 -5.40 31.55
CA GLU A 262 -0.45 -5.49 32.56
C GLU A 262 0.12 -4.11 32.90
N ARG A 263 0.26 -3.24 31.90
CA ARG A 263 0.81 -1.88 32.03
C ARG A 263 -0.23 -0.80 32.33
N ARG A 264 -1.49 -1.20 32.59
CA ARG A 264 -2.63 -0.32 32.89
C ARG A 264 -2.93 0.74 31.83
N ILE A 265 -2.65 0.42 30.57
CA ILE A 265 -2.91 1.32 29.44
C ILE A 265 -4.38 1.13 29.00
N PRO A 266 -5.20 2.19 28.93
CA PRO A 266 -6.58 2.06 28.48
C PRO A 266 -6.65 1.68 27.00
N ILE A 267 -7.55 0.77 26.66
CA ILE A 267 -7.84 0.36 25.28
C ILE A 267 -9.26 0.76 24.95
N SER A 268 -9.44 1.36 23.77
CA SER A 268 -10.75 1.82 23.30
C SER A 268 -11.66 0.64 22.95
N HIS A 269 -12.95 0.74 23.27
CA HIS A 269 -13.97 -0.26 22.94
C HIS A 269 -13.98 -0.62 21.43
N ASP A 270 -13.89 0.40 20.56
CA ASP A 270 -13.77 0.24 19.10
C ASP A 270 -12.60 -0.68 18.68
N THR A 271 -11.50 -0.63 19.42
CA THR A 271 -10.30 -1.44 19.16
C THR A 271 -10.55 -2.91 19.49
N LEU A 272 -11.16 -3.19 20.63
CA LEU A 272 -11.52 -4.55 21.04
C LEU A 272 -12.58 -5.15 20.09
N GLN A 273 -13.56 -4.35 19.68
CA GLN A 273 -14.55 -4.77 18.67
C GLN A 273 -13.89 -5.05 17.31
N ALA A 274 -12.91 -4.25 16.89
CA ALA A 274 -12.17 -4.50 15.65
C ALA A 274 -11.35 -5.80 15.69
N VAL A 275 -10.78 -6.16 16.84
CA VAL A 275 -10.12 -7.46 17.04
C VAL A 275 -11.14 -8.58 16.87
N LEU A 276 -12.25 -8.54 17.59
CA LEU A 276 -13.31 -9.56 17.53
C LEU A 276 -13.87 -9.77 16.11
N LYS A 277 -14.07 -8.68 15.36
CA LYS A 277 -14.57 -8.72 13.97
C LYS A 277 -13.66 -9.47 13.01
N HIS A 278 -12.35 -9.49 13.27
CA HIS A 278 -11.35 -10.06 12.37
C HIS A 278 -10.75 -11.37 12.87
N THR A 279 -11.33 -11.94 13.93
CA THR A 279 -10.89 -13.22 14.49
C THR A 279 -11.58 -14.44 13.85
N PRO A 280 -10.85 -15.55 13.65
CA PRO A 280 -11.47 -16.79 13.17
C PRO A 280 -12.33 -17.44 14.27
N ASN A 281 -11.85 -17.46 15.52
CA ASN A 281 -12.56 -18.01 16.67
C ASN A 281 -13.15 -16.89 17.53
N HIS A 282 -14.36 -16.46 17.17
CA HIS A 282 -15.03 -15.34 17.84
C HIS A 282 -15.27 -15.61 19.33
N GLN A 283 -15.75 -16.81 19.69
CA GLN A 283 -16.10 -17.17 21.07
C GLN A 283 -14.87 -17.24 21.99
N HIS A 284 -13.79 -17.89 21.55
CA HIS A 284 -12.55 -18.00 22.31
C HIS A 284 -11.92 -16.62 22.55
N THR A 285 -11.86 -15.80 21.49
CA THR A 285 -11.28 -14.47 21.59
C THR A 285 -12.10 -13.55 22.50
N LEU A 286 -13.43 -13.69 22.47
CA LEU A 286 -14.35 -12.96 23.33
C LEU A 286 -14.19 -13.37 24.79
N ALA A 287 -14.00 -14.67 25.08
CA ALA A 287 -13.69 -15.14 26.42
C ALA A 287 -12.37 -14.52 26.94
N GLU A 288 -11.29 -14.57 26.16
CA GLU A 288 -10.01 -13.94 26.53
C GLU A 288 -10.16 -12.43 26.78
N ILE A 289 -10.84 -11.70 25.90
CA ILE A 289 -11.04 -10.24 26.09
C ILE A 289 -11.86 -9.96 27.35
N ARG A 290 -12.90 -10.75 27.65
CA ARG A 290 -13.69 -10.59 28.88
C ARG A 290 -12.89 -10.88 30.14
N THR A 291 -11.94 -11.81 30.10
CA THR A 291 -11.05 -12.04 31.26
C THR A 291 -10.14 -10.84 31.53
N LEU A 292 -9.68 -10.16 30.48
CA LEU A 292 -8.77 -9.02 30.59
C LEU A 292 -9.51 -7.69 30.84
N TYR A 293 -10.72 -7.54 30.29
CA TYR A 293 -11.58 -6.35 30.40
C TYR A 293 -13.01 -6.76 30.76
N PRO A 294 -13.32 -6.94 32.06
CA PRO A 294 -14.65 -7.38 32.52
C PRO A 294 -15.79 -6.41 32.16
N THR A 295 -15.47 -5.12 32.02
CA THR A 295 -16.42 -4.06 31.63
C THR A 295 -16.76 -4.06 30.14
N PHE A 296 -16.10 -4.90 29.33
CA PHE A 296 -16.36 -4.98 27.90
C PHE A 296 -17.66 -5.76 27.63
N SER A 297 -18.73 -5.00 27.43
CA SER A 297 -20.01 -5.50 26.90
C SER A 297 -20.07 -5.34 25.38
N ILE A 298 -20.61 -6.36 24.73
CA ILE A 298 -21.00 -6.29 23.33
C ILE A 298 -22.50 -6.01 23.34
N ASP A 299 -22.91 -4.87 22.82
CA ASP A 299 -24.32 -4.68 22.47
C ASP A 299 -24.66 -5.68 21.37
N LEU A 300 -25.35 -6.74 21.75
CA LEU A 300 -25.92 -7.75 20.85
C LEU A 300 -27.18 -7.22 20.12
N THR A 301 -27.28 -5.90 19.89
CA THR A 301 -27.88 -5.46 18.63
C THR A 301 -26.84 -5.73 17.56
N ALA A 302 -26.77 -7.00 17.17
CA ALA A 302 -26.14 -7.37 15.93
C ALA A 302 -26.55 -6.30 14.89
N PRO A 303 -25.63 -5.74 14.08
CA PRO A 303 -25.96 -5.77 12.68
C PRO A 303 -26.10 -7.27 12.45
N SER A 304 -27.35 -7.73 12.48
CA SER A 304 -27.71 -9.08 12.14
C SER A 304 -26.81 -9.51 10.99
N HIS A 305 -26.50 -10.79 10.89
CA HIS A 305 -26.23 -11.36 9.59
C HIS A 305 -27.48 -11.23 8.66
N SER A 306 -28.24 -10.12 8.69
CA SER A 306 -28.39 -9.43 7.44
C SER A 306 -26.99 -8.93 7.08
N THR A 307 -26.33 -9.64 6.15
CA THR A 307 -25.77 -8.87 5.04
C THR A 307 -26.76 -7.72 4.84
N PRO A 308 -26.39 -6.44 4.98
CA PRO A 308 -27.04 -5.50 4.13
C PRO A 308 -26.60 -5.96 2.74
N GLN A 309 -27.31 -6.93 2.16
CA GLN A 309 -28.27 -6.56 1.15
C GLN A 309 -29.01 -5.31 1.64
N HIS A 310 -28.29 -4.19 1.78
CA HIS A 310 -28.83 -2.86 1.60
C HIS A 310 -29.15 -2.93 0.15
N ASP A 311 -30.34 -3.47 -0.13
CA ASP A 311 -30.93 -3.61 -1.42
C ASP A 311 -29.88 -3.45 -2.53
N VAL A 312 -28.95 -4.41 -2.63
CA VAL A 312 -28.02 -4.40 -3.76
C VAL A 312 -28.85 -4.58 -5.04
N SER A 313 -30.05 -5.16 -4.89
CA SER A 313 -31.16 -5.13 -5.82
C SER A 313 -31.82 -3.75 -6.04
N ALA A 314 -31.98 -2.86 -5.04
CA ALA A 314 -32.53 -1.51 -5.29
C ALA A 314 -31.52 -0.49 -5.81
N VAL A 315 -30.23 -0.85 -5.90
CA VAL A 315 -29.24 -0.08 -6.69
C VAL A 315 -29.04 -0.69 -8.08
N SER A 316 -29.48 -1.93 -8.29
CA SER A 316 -29.38 -2.65 -9.57
C SER A 316 -30.70 -2.70 -10.36
N GLY A 317 -31.81 -2.27 -9.77
CA GLY A 317 -33.12 -2.14 -10.41
C GLY A 317 -33.56 -0.68 -10.51
N GLU A 318 -33.68 -0.20 -11.75
CA GLU A 318 -34.39 1.00 -12.19
C GLU A 318 -33.80 2.39 -11.88
N LEU A 319 -33.82 3.23 -12.91
CA LEU A 319 -33.22 4.55 -13.01
C LEU A 319 -33.84 5.54 -12.01
N GLY A 320 -33.19 5.75 -10.87
CA GLY A 320 -33.29 7.02 -10.13
C GLY A 320 -32.43 8.11 -10.78
N ASP A 321 -32.92 9.36 -10.77
CA ASP A 321 -32.18 10.54 -11.26
C ASP A 321 -30.77 10.64 -10.63
N LEU A 322 -29.77 11.08 -11.40
CA LEU A 322 -28.35 11.14 -11.01
C LEU A 322 -28.09 11.86 -9.66
N PRO A 323 -28.82 12.94 -9.30
CA PRO A 323 -28.73 13.58 -7.98
C PRO A 323 -29.15 12.69 -6.81
N SER A 324 -30.11 11.78 -7.02
CA SER A 324 -30.56 10.82 -6.02
C SER A 324 -29.47 9.78 -5.74
N ARG A 325 -28.84 9.24 -6.79
CA ARG A 325 -27.66 8.35 -6.67
C ARG A 325 -26.50 9.05 -5.93
N LEU A 326 -26.26 10.33 -6.22
CA LEU A 326 -25.22 11.10 -5.53
C LEU A 326 -25.54 11.33 -4.04
N ARG A 327 -26.80 11.59 -3.67
CA ARG A 327 -27.21 11.72 -2.26
C ARG A 327 -26.98 10.43 -1.49
N VAL A 328 -27.37 9.29 -2.07
CA VAL A 328 -27.15 7.95 -1.49
C VAL A 328 -25.65 7.69 -1.32
N LEU A 329 -24.83 7.96 -2.35
CA LEU A 329 -23.38 7.77 -2.27
C LEU A 329 -22.71 8.66 -1.22
N ARG A 330 -23.14 9.92 -1.08
CA ARG A 330 -22.65 10.81 -0.01
C ARG A 330 -22.99 10.27 1.38
N LYS A 331 -24.18 9.72 1.57
CA LYS A 331 -24.58 9.07 2.83
C LYS A 331 -23.73 7.82 3.09
N ALA A 332 -23.52 6.98 2.06
CA ALA A 332 -22.70 5.77 2.14
C ALA A 332 -21.21 6.06 2.41
N PHE A 333 -20.69 7.22 2.01
CA PHE A 333 -19.32 7.58 2.39
C PHE A 333 -19.18 7.95 3.86
N ARG A 334 -20.25 8.44 4.52
CA ARG A 334 -20.25 8.78 5.94
C ARG A 334 -20.37 7.56 6.85
N SER A 335 -20.88 6.43 6.36
CA SER A 335 -20.94 5.18 7.12
C SER A 335 -19.57 4.53 7.33
N SER A 336 -19.47 3.69 8.35
CA SER A 336 -18.26 2.90 8.69
C SER A 336 -17.77 2.02 7.52
N THR A 337 -18.70 1.59 6.66
CA THR A 337 -18.43 0.86 5.42
C THR A 337 -18.54 1.79 4.21
N PRO A 338 -17.45 2.01 3.44
CA PRO A 338 -17.52 2.80 2.22
C PRO A 338 -18.30 2.05 1.12
N PRO A 339 -18.87 2.77 0.15
CA PRO A 339 -19.56 2.16 -0.98
C PRO A 339 -18.57 1.27 -1.75
N PRO A 340 -18.99 0.06 -2.14
CA PRO A 340 -18.12 -0.88 -2.80
C PRO A 340 -17.87 -0.48 -4.27
N PRO A 341 -16.76 -0.92 -4.88
CA PRO A 341 -16.35 -0.45 -6.20
C PRO A 341 -17.36 -0.73 -7.31
N TYR A 342 -18.15 -1.80 -7.20
CA TYR A 342 -19.16 -2.20 -8.18
C TYR A 342 -20.36 -1.23 -8.23
N VAL A 343 -20.61 -0.46 -7.18
CA VAL A 343 -21.64 0.60 -7.18
C VAL A 343 -21.07 1.91 -7.74
N LEU A 344 -19.82 2.20 -7.40
CA LEU A 344 -19.13 3.42 -7.84
C LEU A 344 -18.81 3.39 -9.34
N LEU A 345 -18.46 2.23 -9.90
CA LEU A 345 -18.05 2.08 -11.30
C LEU A 345 -19.17 2.48 -12.29
N PRO A 346 -20.40 1.93 -12.22
CA PRO A 346 -21.51 2.35 -13.09
C PRO A 346 -21.89 3.82 -12.92
N PHE A 347 -21.71 4.38 -11.73
CA PHE A 347 -21.95 5.82 -11.50
C PHE A 347 -20.88 6.68 -12.19
N ILE A 348 -19.62 6.27 -12.08
CA ILE A 348 -18.49 6.93 -12.70
C ILE A 348 -18.61 6.86 -14.23
N THR A 349 -18.94 5.69 -14.81
CA THR A 349 -19.11 5.53 -16.26
C THR A 349 -20.21 6.45 -16.79
N ASP A 350 -21.40 6.41 -16.19
CA ASP A 350 -22.56 7.23 -16.55
C ASP A 350 -22.27 8.74 -16.42
N CYS A 351 -21.57 9.17 -15.37
CA CYS A 351 -21.15 10.56 -15.23
C CYS A 351 -20.13 11.00 -16.29
N CYS A 352 -19.21 10.11 -16.66
CA CYS A 352 -18.18 10.42 -17.67
C CYS A 352 -18.79 10.47 -19.07
N GLU A 353 -19.74 9.58 -19.38
CA GLU A 353 -20.48 9.56 -20.65
C GLU A 353 -21.37 10.80 -20.82
N ARG A 354 -22.01 11.27 -19.73
CA ARG A 354 -22.81 12.51 -19.72
C ARG A 354 -22.00 13.81 -19.56
N GLY A 355 -20.67 13.74 -19.54
CA GLY A 355 -19.80 14.92 -19.39
C GLY A 355 -19.85 15.64 -18.03
N ARG A 356 -20.43 15.02 -16.98
CA ARG A 356 -20.62 15.64 -15.65
C ARG A 356 -19.39 15.44 -14.74
N PHE A 357 -18.23 15.93 -15.18
CA PHE A 357 -16.94 15.73 -14.49
C PHE A 357 -16.83 16.43 -13.13
N HIS A 358 -17.56 17.54 -12.94
CA HIS A 358 -17.58 18.27 -11.67
C HIS A 358 -18.17 17.41 -10.53
N THR A 359 -19.23 16.66 -10.84
CA THR A 359 -19.91 15.75 -9.91
C THR A 359 -18.98 14.65 -9.41
N VAL A 360 -18.25 14.03 -10.34
CA VAL A 360 -17.22 13.01 -10.04
C VAL A 360 -16.11 13.63 -9.18
N SER A 361 -15.64 14.82 -9.54
CA SER A 361 -14.60 15.53 -8.78
C SER A 361 -15.04 15.90 -7.36
N LEU A 362 -16.28 16.32 -7.15
CA LEU A 362 -16.83 16.61 -5.82
C LEU A 362 -16.95 15.36 -4.96
N LEU A 363 -17.52 14.28 -5.52
CA LEU A 363 -17.69 13.02 -4.78
C LEU A 363 -16.33 12.40 -4.44
N ARG A 364 -15.36 12.51 -5.35
CA ARG A 364 -13.97 12.17 -5.10
C ARG A 364 -13.37 12.97 -3.95
N LYS A 365 -13.45 14.30 -3.99
CA LYS A 365 -12.96 15.15 -2.89
C LYS A 365 -13.59 14.73 -1.55
N PHE A 366 -14.87 14.36 -1.55
CA PHE A 366 -15.57 13.87 -0.37
C PHE A 366 -15.01 12.53 0.12
N ALA A 367 -14.85 11.54 -0.78
CA ALA A 367 -14.30 10.23 -0.45
C ALA A 367 -12.90 10.32 0.18
N PHE A 368 -12.04 11.22 -0.35
CA PHE A 368 -10.68 11.43 0.16
C PHE A 368 -10.62 12.18 1.50
N ARG A 369 -11.63 13.00 1.83
CA ARG A 369 -11.69 13.72 3.11
C ARG A 369 -12.16 12.85 4.27
N GLN A 370 -13.02 11.86 4.00
CA GLN A 370 -13.69 11.08 5.03
C GLN A 370 -12.81 9.99 5.64
N SER A 371 -12.29 9.07 4.82
CA SER A 371 -11.45 7.97 5.34
C SER A 371 -10.47 7.45 4.28
N SER A 372 -9.37 6.84 4.74
CA SER A 372 -8.41 6.17 3.87
C SER A 372 -9.02 4.97 3.15
N ARG A 373 -10.00 4.29 3.77
CA ARG A 373 -10.74 3.17 3.17
C ARG A 373 -11.68 3.64 2.05
N SER A 374 -12.36 4.76 2.26
CA SER A 374 -13.20 5.43 1.25
C SER A 374 -12.37 5.90 0.06
N ALA A 375 -11.19 6.50 0.32
CA ALA A 375 -10.25 6.89 -0.72
C ALA A 375 -9.74 5.68 -1.51
N ALA A 376 -9.40 4.57 -0.84
CA ALA A 376 -8.96 3.34 -1.51
C ALA A 376 -10.07 2.75 -2.40
N SER A 377 -11.31 2.66 -1.90
CA SER A 377 -12.47 2.19 -2.69
C SER A 377 -12.68 3.03 -3.94
N TRP A 378 -12.58 4.37 -3.81
CA TRP A 378 -12.67 5.27 -4.95
C TRP A 378 -11.58 5.04 -5.99
N VAL A 379 -10.31 4.97 -5.57
CA VAL A 379 -9.20 4.74 -6.49
C VAL A 379 -9.30 3.36 -7.16
N LEU A 380 -9.82 2.34 -6.45
CA LEU A 380 -10.11 1.03 -7.06
C LEU A 380 -11.13 1.16 -8.20
N SER A 381 -12.19 1.95 -8.02
CA SER A 381 -13.15 2.23 -9.08
C SER A 381 -12.54 3.00 -10.26
N GLU A 382 -11.63 3.95 -10.00
CA GLU A 382 -10.86 4.61 -11.07
C GLU A 382 -9.99 3.61 -11.85
N MET A 383 -9.33 2.69 -11.15
CA MET A 383 -8.53 1.62 -11.76
C MET A 383 -9.39 0.68 -12.60
N LEU A 384 -10.57 0.30 -12.11
CA LEU A 384 -11.53 -0.53 -12.86
C LEU A 384 -12.07 0.18 -14.10
N TYR A 385 -12.37 1.47 -14.01
CA TYR A 385 -12.79 2.30 -15.15
C TYR A 385 -11.75 2.29 -16.29
N HIS A 386 -10.46 2.40 -15.95
CA HIS A 386 -9.38 2.30 -16.94
C HIS A 386 -9.18 0.88 -17.46
N ARG A 387 -9.39 -0.14 -16.62
CA ARG A 387 -9.31 -1.54 -17.00
C ARG A 387 -10.34 -1.88 -18.08
N GLU A 388 -11.59 -1.43 -17.94
CA GLU A 388 -12.65 -1.64 -18.95
C GLU A 388 -12.30 -1.05 -20.31
N ARG A 389 -11.61 0.10 -20.31
CA ARG A 389 -11.10 0.78 -21.52
C ARG A 389 -9.78 0.22 -22.05
N ARG A 390 -9.24 -0.85 -21.45
CA ARG A 390 -7.93 -1.45 -21.76
C ARG A 390 -6.73 -0.49 -21.62
N GLU A 391 -6.87 0.52 -20.78
CA GLU A 391 -5.84 1.54 -20.54
C GLU A 391 -4.89 1.11 -19.40
N HIS A 392 -4.23 -0.04 -19.57
CA HIS A 392 -3.46 -0.69 -18.51
C HIS A 392 -2.34 0.18 -17.90
N LEU A 393 -1.67 1.03 -18.70
CA LEU A 393 -0.66 1.95 -18.18
C LEU A 393 -1.24 3.00 -17.22
N ARG A 394 -2.50 3.42 -17.41
CA ARG A 394 -3.18 4.37 -16.49
C ARG A 394 -3.55 3.70 -15.17
N VAL A 395 -3.89 2.40 -15.19
CA VAL A 395 -4.07 1.60 -13.97
C VAL A 395 -2.77 1.59 -13.15
N LEU A 396 -1.63 1.32 -13.80
CA LEU A 396 -0.31 1.34 -13.15
C LEU A 396 0.03 2.73 -12.61
N ALA A 397 -0.26 3.80 -13.37
CA ALA A 397 0.01 5.17 -12.96
C ALA A 397 -0.84 5.60 -11.74
N ALA A 398 -2.15 5.28 -11.76
CA ALA A 398 -3.05 5.52 -10.65
C ALA A 398 -2.57 4.78 -9.39
N PHE A 399 -2.18 3.51 -9.54
CA PHE A 399 -1.65 2.73 -8.43
C PHE A 399 -0.37 3.34 -7.85
N ALA A 400 0.61 3.66 -8.71
CA ALA A 400 1.89 4.24 -8.30
C ALA A 400 1.75 5.64 -7.65
N LYS A 401 0.67 6.39 -7.96
CA LYS A 401 0.36 7.67 -7.28
C LYS A 401 -0.07 7.46 -5.86
N TYR A 402 -1.12 6.65 -5.72
CA TYR A 402 -1.97 6.71 -4.55
C TYR A 402 -1.54 5.66 -3.54
N PHE A 403 -0.96 4.54 -3.97
CA PHE A 403 -0.58 3.44 -3.10
C PHE A 403 0.94 3.30 -2.94
N TYR A 404 1.32 2.58 -1.89
CA TYR A 404 2.67 2.02 -1.79
C TYR A 404 2.83 0.85 -2.76
N LEU A 405 4.00 0.73 -3.40
CA LEU A 405 4.34 -0.38 -4.29
C LEU A 405 4.74 -1.62 -3.48
N VAL A 406 3.79 -2.16 -2.72
CA VAL A 406 3.93 -3.33 -1.84
C VAL A 406 3.07 -4.47 -2.39
N GLY A 407 3.61 -5.70 -2.43
CA GLY A 407 2.95 -6.85 -3.06
C GLY A 407 2.99 -6.87 -4.60
N VAL A 408 3.75 -5.96 -5.22
CA VAL A 408 3.89 -5.83 -6.69
C VAL A 408 5.34 -5.59 -7.11
N PRO A 409 5.77 -6.00 -8.31
CA PRO A 409 7.15 -5.88 -8.76
C PRO A 409 7.49 -4.43 -9.12
N ARG A 410 7.98 -3.68 -8.12
CA ARG A 410 8.31 -2.25 -8.21
C ARG A 410 9.16 -1.88 -9.42
N LYS A 411 10.23 -2.63 -9.68
CA LYS A 411 11.17 -2.34 -10.78
C LYS A 411 10.45 -2.38 -12.13
N SER A 412 9.64 -3.42 -12.36
CA SER A 412 8.86 -3.57 -13.59
C SER A 412 7.81 -2.45 -13.72
N VAL A 413 7.04 -2.16 -12.67
CA VAL A 413 6.06 -1.05 -12.67
C VAL A 413 6.73 0.29 -13.02
N LEU A 414 7.81 0.65 -12.34
CA LEU A 414 8.49 1.92 -12.56
C LEU A 414 9.18 1.98 -13.93
N SER A 415 9.70 0.87 -14.45
CA SER A 415 10.28 0.82 -15.80
C SER A 415 9.24 1.10 -16.88
N LEU A 416 8.04 0.51 -16.75
CA LEU A 416 6.94 0.73 -17.68
C LEU A 416 6.39 2.16 -17.61
N LEU A 417 6.34 2.75 -16.40
CA LEU A 417 5.87 4.12 -16.23
C LEU A 417 6.89 5.18 -16.66
N ARG A 418 8.21 4.90 -16.59
CA ARG A 418 9.25 5.85 -16.99
C ARG A 418 9.62 5.78 -18.48
N GLY A 419 9.22 4.72 -19.17
CA GLY A 419 9.55 4.48 -20.59
C GLY A 419 11.00 4.04 -20.82
N SER A 420 11.32 3.68 -22.07
CA SER A 420 12.66 3.20 -22.50
C SER A 420 13.74 4.28 -22.47
N ALA A 421 13.35 5.56 -22.62
CA ALA A 421 14.26 6.69 -22.51
C ALA A 421 14.14 7.30 -21.11
N GLY A 422 15.05 6.96 -20.20
CA GLY A 422 15.13 7.45 -18.80
C GLY A 422 15.28 8.97 -18.61
N LYS A 423 14.74 9.80 -19.50
CA LYS A 423 14.56 11.22 -19.32
C LYS A 423 13.35 11.43 -18.43
N SER A 424 13.61 11.89 -17.21
CA SER A 424 12.63 12.59 -16.38
C SER A 424 12.00 13.72 -17.20
N ILE A 425 10.89 13.43 -17.90
CA ILE A 425 10.04 14.44 -18.51
C ILE A 425 9.64 15.35 -17.34
N ARG A 426 10.06 16.62 -17.39
CA ARG A 426 9.66 17.63 -16.40
C ARG A 426 8.15 17.48 -16.20
N PRO A 427 7.65 17.27 -14.97
CA PRO A 427 6.22 17.14 -14.73
C PRO A 427 5.57 18.44 -15.19
N HIS A 428 4.91 18.41 -16.34
CA HIS A 428 4.00 19.48 -16.71
C HIS A 428 2.90 19.45 -15.65
N ALA A 429 2.41 20.61 -15.20
CA ALA A 429 1.37 20.70 -14.15
C ALA A 429 0.09 19.87 -14.44
N LYS A 430 -0.09 19.39 -15.67
CA LYS A 430 -1.20 18.55 -16.14
C LYS A 430 -0.84 17.08 -16.42
N SER A 431 0.44 16.72 -16.40
CA SER A 431 0.89 15.33 -16.58
C SER A 431 1.23 14.70 -15.22
N PHE A 432 0.86 13.44 -15.08
CA PHE A 432 1.45 12.61 -14.03
C PHE A 432 2.97 12.67 -14.22
N GLY A 433 3.79 12.75 -13.16
CA GLY A 433 5.27 12.91 -13.23
C GLY A 433 6.06 11.79 -13.93
N PHE A 434 5.37 11.04 -14.77
CA PHE A 434 5.74 9.93 -15.63
C PHE A 434 5.36 10.21 -17.10
N GLY A 435 5.00 11.45 -17.48
CA GLY A 435 4.69 11.82 -18.87
C GLY A 435 3.33 11.33 -19.41
N ILE A 436 2.54 10.62 -18.60
CA ILE A 436 1.23 10.12 -18.98
C ILE A 436 0.19 11.24 -18.79
N SER A 437 -0.34 11.75 -19.91
CA SER A 437 -1.44 12.72 -19.91
C SER A 437 -2.74 12.04 -19.50
N TYR A 438 -3.36 12.58 -18.45
CA TYR A 438 -4.71 12.23 -18.08
C TYR A 438 -5.66 13.12 -18.90
N ARG A 439 -6.53 12.56 -19.73
CA ARG A 439 -7.72 13.32 -20.16
C ARG A 439 -8.51 13.61 -18.89
N VAL A 440 -8.65 14.89 -18.55
CA VAL A 440 -9.44 15.65 -17.54
C VAL A 440 -10.37 14.91 -16.53
N HIS A 441 -10.76 13.66 -16.74
CA HIS A 441 -11.76 12.92 -15.97
C HIS A 441 -11.48 12.82 -14.46
N PHE A 442 -10.21 12.78 -14.02
CA PHE A 442 -9.83 12.64 -12.61
C PHE A 442 -8.51 13.39 -12.32
N PRO A 443 -8.57 14.67 -11.90
CA PRO A 443 -7.35 15.43 -11.59
C PRO A 443 -6.60 14.81 -10.40
N PRO A 444 -5.26 14.95 -10.29
CA PRO A 444 -4.53 14.41 -9.15
C PRO A 444 -5.03 15.01 -7.81
N TYR A 445 -5.28 14.17 -6.81
CA TYR A 445 -5.64 14.65 -5.45
C TYR A 445 -4.40 14.66 -4.54
N PRO A 446 -4.15 15.73 -3.78
CA PRO A 446 -3.05 15.76 -2.82
C PRO A 446 -3.39 14.88 -1.61
N LEU A 447 -2.84 13.66 -1.59
CA LEU A 447 -3.00 12.74 -0.46
C LEU A 447 -2.26 13.22 0.78
N LYS A 448 -2.80 12.91 1.98
CA LYS A 448 -2.12 13.09 3.28
C LYS A 448 -1.05 12.02 3.57
N GLN A 449 -1.19 10.84 3.00
CA GLN A 449 -0.29 9.70 3.11
C GLN A 449 -0.61 8.78 1.94
N ARG A 450 0.39 8.06 1.41
CA ARG A 450 0.08 6.99 0.44
C ARG A 450 -0.85 5.97 1.07
N LEU A 451 -1.86 5.59 0.31
CA LEU A 451 -2.83 4.59 0.67
C LEU A 451 -2.21 3.20 0.67
N TRP A 452 -2.93 2.29 1.31
CA TRP A 452 -2.52 0.91 1.53
C TRP A 452 -3.20 0.07 0.47
N PRO A 453 -2.44 -0.68 -0.35
CA PRO A 453 -3.05 -1.48 -1.38
C PRO A 453 -3.78 -2.67 -0.74
N MET A 454 -5.05 -2.85 -1.09
CA MET A 454 -5.79 -4.09 -0.80
C MET A 454 -5.55 -5.11 -1.93
N ARG A 455 -5.83 -6.39 -1.67
CA ARG A 455 -5.68 -7.51 -2.61
C ARG A 455 -6.26 -7.23 -4.00
N SER A 456 -7.44 -6.61 -4.06
CA SER A 456 -8.08 -6.25 -5.33
C SER A 456 -7.28 -5.23 -6.15
N HIS A 457 -6.57 -4.30 -5.50
CA HIS A 457 -5.72 -3.33 -6.18
C HIS A 457 -4.47 -4.00 -6.74
N THR A 458 -3.81 -4.84 -5.94
CA THR A 458 -2.60 -5.56 -6.37
C THR A 458 -2.92 -6.54 -7.49
N ALA A 459 -4.04 -7.27 -7.42
CA ALA A 459 -4.50 -8.15 -8.49
C ALA A 459 -4.70 -7.41 -9.83
N LEU A 460 -5.32 -6.22 -9.81
CA LEU A 460 -5.47 -5.38 -11.00
C LEU A 460 -4.12 -4.87 -11.56
N VAL A 461 -3.16 -4.59 -10.68
CA VAL A 461 -1.80 -4.22 -11.10
C VAL A 461 -1.12 -5.41 -11.80
N TRP A 462 -1.24 -6.62 -11.25
CA TRP A 462 -0.73 -7.84 -11.89
C TRP A 462 -1.41 -8.08 -13.25
N GLU A 463 -2.73 -7.86 -13.36
CA GLU A 463 -3.44 -7.92 -14.64
C GLU A 463 -2.90 -6.91 -15.65
N ALA A 464 -2.75 -5.65 -15.24
CA ALA A 464 -2.22 -4.59 -16.09
C ALA A 464 -0.76 -4.87 -16.51
N LEU A 465 0.08 -5.40 -15.61
CA LEU A 465 1.45 -5.78 -15.92
C LEU A 465 1.51 -6.89 -16.96
N VAL A 466 0.75 -7.96 -16.78
CA VAL A 466 0.72 -9.10 -17.71
C VAL A 466 0.17 -8.68 -19.07
N ALA A 467 -0.84 -7.80 -19.10
CA ALA A 467 -1.43 -7.29 -20.34
C ALA A 467 -0.44 -6.45 -21.17
N VAL A 468 0.38 -5.62 -20.51
CA VAL A 468 1.38 -4.76 -21.18
C VAL A 468 2.66 -5.53 -21.53
N SER A 469 2.99 -6.57 -20.77
CA SER A 469 4.27 -7.28 -20.91
C SER A 469 4.28 -8.29 -22.07
N GLY A 470 5.45 -8.47 -22.68
CA GLY A 470 5.71 -9.52 -23.67
C GLY A 470 5.87 -10.92 -23.05
N THR A 471 6.00 -11.96 -23.87
CA THR A 471 6.01 -13.37 -23.42
C THR A 471 7.14 -13.69 -22.44
N HIS A 472 8.36 -13.18 -22.67
CA HIS A 472 9.51 -13.40 -21.78
C HIS A 472 9.32 -12.72 -20.41
N GLU A 473 8.92 -11.45 -20.41
CA GLU A 473 8.69 -10.71 -19.17
C GLU A 473 7.51 -11.29 -18.37
N ARG A 474 6.48 -11.87 -19.03
CA ARG A 474 5.41 -12.59 -18.32
C ARG A 474 5.92 -13.79 -17.51
N LYS A 475 6.86 -14.59 -18.05
CA LYS A 475 7.47 -15.71 -17.31
C LYS A 475 8.24 -15.19 -16.10
N ARG A 476 9.03 -14.13 -16.28
CA ARG A 476 9.77 -13.48 -15.19
C ARG A 476 8.83 -12.93 -14.12
N LEU A 477 7.75 -12.26 -14.52
CA LEU A 477 6.72 -11.74 -13.62
C LEU A 477 6.04 -12.87 -12.84
N TYR A 478 5.79 -14.01 -13.47
CA TYR A 478 5.24 -15.18 -12.79
C TYR A 478 6.18 -15.73 -11.72
N GLY A 479 7.48 -15.89 -12.04
CA GLY A 479 8.49 -16.28 -11.05
C GLY A 479 8.58 -15.29 -9.88
N LEU A 480 8.47 -13.98 -10.14
CA LEU A 480 8.42 -12.96 -9.09
C LEU A 480 7.15 -13.07 -8.22
N LEU A 481 6.00 -13.44 -8.80
CA LEU A 481 4.78 -13.66 -8.03
C LEU A 481 4.98 -14.83 -7.05
N LEU A 482 5.49 -15.97 -7.53
CA LEU A 482 5.76 -17.15 -6.70
C LEU A 482 6.73 -16.83 -5.55
N GLN A 483 7.82 -16.11 -5.85
CA GLN A 483 8.77 -15.66 -4.81
C GLN A 483 8.10 -14.79 -3.74
N LEU A 484 7.20 -13.89 -4.14
CA LEU A 484 6.48 -13.04 -3.20
C LEU A 484 5.48 -13.82 -2.34
N VAL A 485 4.74 -14.76 -2.93
CA VAL A 485 3.82 -15.65 -2.22
C VAL A 485 4.57 -16.49 -1.21
N GLU A 486 5.68 -17.08 -1.61
CA GLU A 486 6.55 -17.89 -0.75
C GLU A 486 7.13 -17.07 0.41
N SER A 487 7.61 -15.85 0.14
CA SER A 487 8.11 -14.96 1.21
C SER A 487 7.02 -14.55 2.21
N ALA A 488 5.77 -14.39 1.74
CA ALA A 488 4.64 -14.05 2.61
C ALA A 488 4.21 -15.23 3.49
N LYS A 489 4.39 -16.46 3.02
CA LYS A 489 4.13 -17.69 3.79
C LYS A 489 5.15 -17.88 4.91
N ARG A 490 6.45 -17.85 4.59
CA ARG A 490 7.53 -18.01 5.57
C ARG A 490 7.40 -17.01 6.71
N ALA A 491 7.13 -15.75 6.38
CA ALA A 491 6.86 -14.72 7.40
C ALA A 491 5.67 -15.07 8.32
N GLY A 492 4.65 -15.75 7.81
CA GLY A 492 3.52 -16.24 8.62
C GLY A 492 3.86 -17.42 9.50
N GLU A 493 4.71 -18.34 9.03
CA GLU A 493 5.18 -19.52 9.78
C GLU A 493 6.18 -19.14 10.87
N ASP A 494 7.17 -18.30 10.54
CA ASP A 494 8.13 -17.73 11.50
C ASP A 494 7.40 -16.97 12.60
N THR A 495 6.35 -16.24 12.24
CA THR A 495 5.47 -15.59 13.21
C THR A 495 4.77 -16.63 14.09
N LYS A 496 4.31 -17.77 13.61
CA LYS A 496 3.66 -18.78 14.48
C LYS A 496 4.65 -19.45 15.42
N LEU A 497 5.83 -19.80 14.93
CA LEU A 497 6.90 -20.46 15.70
C LEU A 497 7.41 -19.56 16.82
N ALA A 498 7.72 -18.29 16.53
CA ALA A 498 8.16 -17.32 17.52
C ALA A 498 7.13 -17.04 18.65
N LEU A 499 5.88 -17.48 18.45
CA LEU A 499 4.78 -17.26 19.38
C LEU A 499 4.32 -18.54 20.09
N GLY A 500 4.87 -19.70 19.70
CA GLY A 500 4.58 -21.01 20.28
C GLY A 500 5.58 -21.44 21.38
N GLU A 501 6.77 -20.85 21.43
CA GLU A 501 7.74 -21.14 22.49
C GLU A 501 7.51 -20.23 23.71
N GLY A 502 6.79 -20.74 24.69
CA GLY A 502 6.76 -20.20 26.04
C GLY A 502 7.96 -20.69 26.85
N SER A 503 9.11 -20.01 26.76
CA SER A 503 10.13 -20.08 27.81
C SER A 503 10.98 -18.80 27.79
N PRO A 504 11.25 -18.18 28.97
CA PRO A 504 11.95 -16.90 29.06
C PRO A 504 13.45 -17.14 29.23
N ASP A 505 14.15 -17.60 28.20
CA ASP A 505 15.61 -17.54 28.22
C ASP A 505 16.12 -16.37 27.39
N VAL A 506 16.62 -15.38 28.12
CA VAL A 506 17.19 -14.13 27.66
C VAL A 506 18.51 -14.45 26.95
N SER A 507 18.46 -14.71 25.65
CA SER A 507 19.61 -14.50 24.78
C SER A 507 19.55 -13.09 24.19
N GLU A 508 20.32 -12.21 24.82
CA GLU A 508 20.54 -10.82 24.45
C GLU A 508 21.01 -10.67 22.98
N GLY A 509 20.49 -9.65 22.30
CA GLY A 509 21.26 -8.94 21.27
C GLY A 509 20.91 -9.14 19.80
N HIS A 510 19.82 -9.81 19.43
CA HIS A 510 19.36 -9.79 18.03
C HIS A 510 18.23 -8.77 17.86
N HIS A 511 18.62 -7.50 17.64
CA HIS A 511 17.69 -6.49 17.10
C HIS A 511 17.20 -6.97 15.72
N SER A 512 16.08 -7.69 15.70
CA SER A 512 15.41 -8.15 14.49
C SER A 512 15.15 -6.94 13.60
N LYS A 513 15.89 -6.85 12.49
CA LYS A 513 15.77 -5.74 11.55
C LYS A 513 14.34 -5.67 11.02
N PRO A 514 13.78 -4.47 10.83
CA PRO A 514 12.42 -4.31 10.30
C PRO A 514 12.41 -4.68 8.80
N ALA A 515 12.27 -5.98 8.51
CA ALA A 515 12.07 -6.50 7.17
C ALA A 515 10.60 -6.33 6.75
N LEU A 516 10.37 -6.17 5.44
CA LEU A 516 9.03 -6.08 4.89
C LEU A 516 8.40 -7.47 4.85
N GLU A 517 7.41 -7.69 5.72
CA GLU A 517 6.65 -8.92 5.83
C GLU A 517 5.20 -8.70 5.40
N LEU A 518 4.85 -9.31 4.28
CA LEU A 518 3.48 -9.36 3.79
C LEU A 518 2.69 -10.37 4.63
N SER A 519 1.42 -10.07 4.90
CA SER A 519 0.53 -11.08 5.50
C SER A 519 0.37 -12.26 4.53
N PRO A 520 0.27 -13.51 5.01
CA PRO A 520 -0.03 -14.67 4.17
C PRO A 520 -1.31 -14.48 3.34
N SER A 521 -2.27 -13.70 3.87
CA SER A 521 -3.54 -13.37 3.20
C SER A 521 -3.43 -12.24 2.15
N SER A 522 -2.23 -11.80 1.80
CA SER A 522 -2.01 -10.68 0.86
C SER A 522 -2.23 -11.07 -0.60
N PHE A 523 -2.11 -12.37 -0.92
CA PHE A 523 -2.34 -12.93 -2.24
C PHE A 523 -3.61 -13.78 -2.24
N ASP A 524 -4.32 -13.76 -3.36
CA ASP A 524 -5.54 -14.53 -3.58
C ASP A 524 -5.56 -15.08 -5.02
N SER A 525 -6.60 -15.83 -5.35
CA SER A 525 -6.75 -16.45 -6.67
C SER A 525 -6.76 -15.44 -7.81
N ALA A 526 -7.19 -14.19 -7.57
CA ALA A 526 -7.24 -13.14 -8.58
C ALA A 526 -5.84 -12.67 -9.03
N HIS A 527 -4.79 -12.89 -8.23
CA HIS A 527 -3.41 -12.58 -8.62
C HIS A 527 -2.86 -13.52 -9.70
N PHE A 528 -3.40 -14.75 -9.78
CA PHE A 528 -3.01 -15.77 -10.74
C PHE A 528 -3.85 -15.75 -12.01
N SER A 529 -5.09 -15.23 -11.94
CA SER A 529 -6.00 -15.10 -13.08
C SER A 529 -5.38 -14.47 -14.34
N PRO A 530 -4.54 -13.42 -14.27
CA PRO A 530 -3.92 -12.86 -15.47
C PRO A 530 -3.00 -13.83 -16.21
N PHE A 531 -2.29 -14.69 -15.47
CA PHE A 531 -1.38 -15.69 -16.04
C PHE A 531 -2.17 -16.84 -16.67
N ILE A 532 -3.19 -17.34 -15.97
CA ILE A 532 -4.11 -18.36 -16.49
C ILE A 532 -4.75 -17.86 -17.79
N LYS A 533 -5.31 -16.65 -17.78
CA LYS A 533 -5.91 -16.01 -18.96
C LYS A 533 -4.92 -15.86 -20.11
N ALA A 534 -3.67 -15.49 -19.82
CA ALA A 534 -2.62 -15.31 -20.82
C ALA A 534 -2.09 -16.63 -21.43
N HIS A 535 -2.21 -17.75 -20.73
CA HIS A 535 -1.94 -19.09 -21.25
C HIS A 535 -3.14 -19.65 -22.02
N ALA A 536 -4.34 -19.49 -21.47
CA ALA A 536 -5.61 -19.86 -22.09
C ALA A 536 -5.79 -19.22 -23.47
N SER A 537 -5.57 -17.89 -23.57
CA SER A 537 -5.71 -17.16 -24.83
C SER A 537 -4.67 -17.51 -25.90
N ARG A 538 -3.68 -18.35 -25.57
CA ARG A 538 -2.63 -18.81 -26.49
C ARG A 538 -2.77 -20.30 -26.82
N GLY A 539 -3.88 -20.93 -26.45
CA GLY A 539 -4.10 -22.37 -26.69
C GLY A 539 -3.12 -23.25 -25.91
N ARG A 540 -2.68 -22.82 -24.72
CA ARG A 540 -1.78 -23.60 -23.86
C ARG A 540 -2.50 -24.00 -22.55
N PRO A 541 -3.49 -24.89 -22.61
CA PRO A 541 -4.30 -25.26 -21.45
C PRO A 541 -3.45 -25.93 -20.35
N ASP A 542 -2.45 -26.75 -20.71
CA ASP A 542 -1.60 -27.45 -19.73
C ASP A 542 -0.83 -26.48 -18.83
N CYS A 543 -0.31 -25.39 -19.42
CA CYS A 543 0.35 -24.34 -18.64
C CYS A 543 -0.64 -23.58 -17.74
N ALA A 544 -1.90 -23.45 -18.14
CA ALA A 544 -2.93 -22.83 -17.30
C ALA A 544 -3.30 -23.73 -16.12
N VAL A 545 -3.33 -25.05 -16.32
CA VAL A 545 -3.51 -26.05 -15.24
C VAL A 545 -2.32 -26.04 -14.29
N GLN A 546 -1.09 -25.96 -14.80
CA GLN A 546 0.10 -25.85 -13.97
C GLN A 546 0.04 -24.62 -13.04
N VAL A 547 -0.44 -23.47 -13.54
CA VAL A 547 -0.62 -22.27 -12.70
C VAL A 547 -1.62 -22.52 -11.56
N VAL A 548 -2.67 -23.30 -11.79
CA VAL A 548 -3.63 -23.67 -10.74
C VAL A 548 -3.04 -24.70 -9.78
N ALA A 549 -2.25 -25.65 -10.26
CA ALA A 549 -1.52 -26.58 -9.40
C ALA A 549 -0.55 -25.82 -8.47
N ASP A 550 0.18 -24.84 -8.99
CA ASP A 550 1.06 -23.97 -8.20
C ASP A 550 0.25 -23.17 -7.15
N MET A 551 -0.95 -22.68 -7.50
CA MET A 551 -1.83 -22.02 -6.52
C MET A 551 -2.19 -22.95 -5.35
N VAL A 552 -2.60 -24.19 -5.65
CA VAL A 552 -3.00 -25.18 -4.65
C VAL A 552 -1.79 -25.60 -3.80
N ALA A 553 -0.62 -25.81 -4.40
CA ALA A 553 0.63 -26.06 -3.69
C ALA A 553 0.99 -24.90 -2.75
N HIS A 554 0.69 -23.66 -3.16
CA HIS A 554 0.80 -22.48 -2.32
C HIS A 554 -0.43 -22.23 -1.40
N GLY A 555 -1.32 -23.21 -1.19
CA GLY A 555 -2.45 -23.12 -0.26
C GLY A 555 -3.50 -22.05 -0.64
N ILE A 556 -3.50 -21.62 -1.90
CA ILE A 556 -4.47 -20.66 -2.44
C ILE A 556 -5.49 -21.45 -3.26
N GLN A 557 -6.73 -21.49 -2.77
CA GLN A 557 -7.79 -22.24 -3.44
C GLN A 557 -8.24 -21.52 -4.73
N PRO A 558 -8.28 -22.22 -5.88
CA PRO A 558 -8.85 -21.68 -7.10
C PRO A 558 -10.36 -21.49 -6.93
N SER A 559 -10.88 -20.35 -7.40
CA SER A 559 -12.32 -20.11 -7.46
C SER A 559 -12.88 -20.56 -8.80
N ILE A 560 -14.22 -20.56 -8.88
CA ILE A 560 -15.00 -20.80 -10.09
C ILE A 560 -14.45 -20.01 -11.29
N VAL A 561 -13.96 -18.79 -11.06
CA VAL A 561 -13.39 -17.93 -12.10
C VAL A 561 -12.16 -18.58 -12.74
N GLN A 562 -11.21 -19.10 -11.97
CA GLN A 562 -10.01 -19.74 -12.53
C GLN A 562 -10.35 -21.04 -13.26
N TRP A 563 -11.22 -21.87 -12.70
CA TRP A 563 -11.69 -23.09 -13.37
C TRP A 563 -12.44 -22.79 -14.68
N SER A 564 -13.26 -21.74 -14.71
CA SER A 564 -13.95 -21.31 -15.95
C SER A 564 -12.98 -20.87 -17.05
N MET A 565 -11.81 -20.30 -16.68
CA MET A 565 -10.77 -19.93 -17.65
C MET A 565 -10.08 -21.17 -18.21
N ILE A 566 -9.87 -22.21 -17.40
CA ILE A 566 -9.31 -23.49 -17.84
C ILE A 566 -10.28 -24.22 -18.76
N ALA A 567 -11.55 -24.34 -18.38
CA ALA A 567 -12.58 -25.00 -19.20
C ALA A 567 -12.69 -24.33 -20.57
N ARG A 568 -12.68 -22.99 -20.61
CA ARG A 568 -12.60 -22.23 -21.85
C ARG A 568 -11.34 -22.51 -22.66
N ALA A 569 -10.18 -22.65 -22.03
CA ALA A 569 -8.92 -22.93 -22.72
C ALA A 569 -8.95 -24.29 -23.44
N TYR A 570 -9.47 -25.34 -22.78
CA TYR A 570 -9.65 -26.66 -23.39
C TYR A 570 -10.67 -26.63 -24.53
N ALA A 571 -11.80 -25.94 -24.34
CA ALA A 571 -12.80 -25.76 -25.39
C ALA A 571 -12.24 -25.03 -26.62
N GLN A 572 -11.41 -24.00 -26.43
CA GLN A 572 -10.71 -23.30 -27.51
C GLN A 572 -9.63 -24.15 -28.18
N GLY A 573 -9.02 -25.08 -27.45
CA GLY A 573 -7.99 -25.99 -27.95
C GLY A 573 -8.54 -27.21 -28.69
N GLY A 574 -9.87 -27.39 -28.76
CA GLY A 574 -10.52 -28.53 -29.41
C GLY A 574 -10.67 -29.78 -28.52
N ASP A 575 -10.26 -29.73 -27.25
CA ASP A 575 -10.50 -30.83 -26.31
C ASP A 575 -11.85 -30.62 -25.60
N ALA A 576 -12.91 -30.98 -26.30
CA ALA A 576 -14.27 -30.88 -25.78
C ALA A 576 -14.50 -31.80 -24.57
N THR A 577 -13.83 -32.95 -24.50
CA THR A 577 -14.01 -33.92 -23.42
C THR A 577 -13.58 -33.36 -22.07
N THR A 578 -12.37 -32.79 -22.01
CA THR A 578 -11.86 -32.18 -20.78
C THR A 578 -12.64 -30.93 -20.43
N ALA A 579 -13.01 -30.10 -21.41
CA ALA A 579 -13.80 -28.90 -21.18
C ALA A 579 -15.18 -29.19 -20.56
N LEU A 580 -15.89 -30.20 -21.07
CA LEU A 580 -17.18 -30.63 -20.53
C LEU A 580 -17.04 -31.28 -19.15
N ARG A 581 -16.00 -32.11 -18.92
CA ARG A 581 -15.74 -32.70 -17.61
C ARG A 581 -15.52 -31.64 -16.52
N VAL A 582 -14.75 -30.60 -16.81
CA VAL A 582 -14.55 -29.47 -15.87
C VAL A 582 -15.86 -28.73 -15.63
N LEU A 583 -16.69 -28.56 -16.66
CA LEU A 583 -18.02 -27.95 -16.53
C LEU A 583 -18.95 -28.77 -15.63
N ASP A 584 -18.96 -30.10 -15.79
CA ASP A 584 -19.76 -31.02 -14.99
C ASP A 584 -19.35 -31.00 -13.51
N GLN A 585 -18.04 -30.96 -13.23
CA GLN A 585 -17.51 -30.85 -11.86
C GLN A 585 -17.92 -29.54 -11.18
N LEU A 586 -17.89 -28.43 -11.92
CA LEU A 586 -18.31 -27.13 -11.39
C LEU A 586 -19.82 -27.07 -11.14
N GLU A 587 -20.62 -27.71 -12.00
CA GLU A 587 -22.07 -27.79 -11.84
C GLU A 587 -22.47 -28.69 -10.66
N ALA A 588 -21.79 -29.83 -10.48
CA ALA A 588 -21.99 -30.70 -9.31
C ALA A 588 -21.60 -30.01 -7.99
N GLY A 589 -20.48 -29.26 -7.98
CA GLY A 589 -20.02 -28.52 -6.80
C GLY A 589 -20.97 -27.40 -6.35
N GLU A 590 -21.59 -26.69 -7.29
CA GLU A 590 -22.58 -25.65 -6.99
C GLU A 590 -23.89 -26.26 -6.43
N ARG A 591 -24.34 -27.39 -6.98
CA ARG A 591 -25.55 -28.12 -6.51
C ARG A 591 -25.39 -28.77 -5.13
N GLY A 592 -24.17 -29.15 -4.74
CA GLY A 592 -23.88 -29.79 -3.45
C GLY A 592 -23.66 -28.85 -2.27
N SER A 593 -23.61 -27.52 -2.47
CA SER A 593 -23.27 -26.55 -1.41
C SER A 593 -24.45 -26.14 -0.49
N GLY A 594 -25.57 -26.86 -0.54
CA GLY A 594 -26.80 -26.57 0.22
C GLY A 594 -27.23 -27.63 1.24
N VAL A 595 -26.39 -28.61 1.56
CA VAL A 595 -26.70 -29.66 2.55
C VAL A 595 -25.51 -29.81 3.48
N ASP A 596 -25.74 -29.68 4.79
CA ASP A 596 -24.77 -30.01 5.84
C ASP A 596 -24.18 -31.41 5.62
N PRO A 597 -22.90 -31.66 5.98
CA PRO A 597 -22.28 -32.96 5.78
C PRO A 597 -23.04 -34.02 6.58
N PRO A 598 -23.48 -35.14 5.97
CA PRO A 598 -23.90 -36.28 6.75
C PRO A 598 -22.66 -36.91 7.40
N ASP A 599 -22.79 -37.15 8.70
CA ASP A 599 -21.81 -37.77 9.58
C ASP A 599 -21.09 -38.98 8.94
N GLU A 600 -19.80 -39.07 9.24
CA GLU A 600 -19.02 -40.31 9.10
C GLU A 600 -19.68 -41.42 9.92
N GLY A 601 -20.23 -42.44 9.26
CA GLY A 601 -20.66 -43.64 9.96
C GLY A 601 -21.47 -44.63 9.13
N VAL A 602 -20.91 -45.83 9.00
CA VAL A 602 -21.62 -47.11 8.77
C VAL A 602 -21.87 -47.51 7.31
N TYR A 603 -20.85 -48.18 6.75
CA TYR A 603 -21.08 -49.28 5.81
C TYR A 603 -21.77 -50.46 6.54
N GLY A 604 -22.86 -50.95 5.97
CA GLY A 604 -23.30 -52.34 6.12
C GLY A 604 -24.63 -52.57 6.85
N LYS A 605 -25.69 -52.88 6.10
CA LYS A 605 -26.31 -54.22 6.07
C LYS A 605 -27.60 -54.25 5.23
N THR A 606 -27.58 -55.22 4.32
CA THR A 606 -28.62 -56.10 3.72
C THR A 606 -30.11 -55.80 3.80
N ALA A 607 -30.74 -56.11 2.67
CA ALA A 607 -32.16 -56.31 2.46
C ALA A 607 -32.72 -57.48 3.29
N GLU A 608 -33.83 -57.20 3.97
CA GLU A 608 -34.95 -58.08 4.36
C GLU A 608 -35.58 -57.43 5.59
N ASP A 609 -36.62 -56.64 5.37
CA ASP A 609 -37.83 -56.63 6.20
C ASP A 609 -38.84 -55.69 5.53
N LEU A 610 -39.72 -56.36 4.80
CA LEU A 610 -40.97 -55.82 4.29
C LEU A 610 -41.93 -55.61 5.46
N ASP A 611 -42.75 -54.58 5.25
CA ASP A 611 -44.16 -54.51 5.62
C ASP A 611 -44.52 -53.65 6.84
N GLY A 612 -45.51 -52.79 6.63
CA GLY A 612 -46.15 -52.05 7.72
C GLY A 612 -45.97 -50.54 7.77
N THR A 613 -45.89 -49.79 6.66
CA THR A 613 -46.35 -48.38 6.68
C THR A 613 -46.75 -47.79 5.31
N ARG A 614 -47.35 -48.61 4.44
CA ARG A 614 -47.89 -48.16 3.14
C ARG A 614 -49.32 -47.61 3.26
N ARG A 615 -49.55 -46.55 4.05
CA ARG A 615 -50.90 -45.91 4.08
C ARG A 615 -51.01 -44.46 4.60
N LYS A 616 -49.93 -43.67 4.67
CA LYS A 616 -50.01 -42.23 5.01
C LYS A 616 -49.02 -41.32 4.25
N SER A 617 -48.72 -41.65 2.99
CA SER A 617 -47.74 -40.87 2.19
C SER A 617 -48.27 -40.36 0.85
N GLU A 618 -49.57 -40.51 0.57
CA GLU A 618 -50.16 -40.10 -0.71
C GLU A 618 -50.92 -38.76 -0.67
N GLU A 619 -51.03 -38.09 0.49
CA GLU A 619 -51.70 -36.78 0.58
C GLU A 619 -50.76 -35.58 0.80
N VAL A 620 -49.45 -35.79 0.97
CA VAL A 620 -48.46 -34.69 1.15
C VAL A 620 -47.69 -34.35 -0.15
N SER A 621 -47.86 -35.15 -1.21
CA SER A 621 -47.13 -34.99 -2.48
C SER A 621 -47.71 -33.97 -3.46
N HIS A 622 -48.81 -33.27 -3.14
CA HIS A 622 -49.42 -32.28 -4.04
C HIS A 622 -49.40 -30.83 -3.55
N ARG A 623 -48.70 -30.50 -2.45
CA ARG A 623 -48.55 -29.11 -1.98
C ARG A 623 -47.13 -28.53 -1.98
N ASN A 624 -46.11 -29.30 -2.37
CA ASN A 624 -44.70 -28.86 -2.38
C ASN A 624 -44.07 -28.71 -3.77
N LEU A 625 -44.87 -28.40 -4.81
CA LEU A 625 -44.38 -28.13 -6.17
C LEU A 625 -44.23 -26.64 -6.50
N GLN A 626 -44.34 -25.74 -5.52
CA GLN A 626 -44.30 -24.30 -5.78
C GLN A 626 -43.60 -23.48 -4.71
N GLN A 627 -42.49 -24.01 -4.17
CA GLN A 627 -41.58 -23.21 -3.35
C GLN A 627 -40.16 -23.82 -3.22
N GLN A 628 -39.60 -24.35 -4.32
CA GLN A 628 -38.13 -24.44 -4.40
C GLN A 628 -37.60 -23.08 -4.89
N GLN A 629 -37.30 -22.22 -3.92
CA GLN A 629 -36.50 -21.02 -4.14
C GLN A 629 -35.14 -21.44 -4.72
N GLN A 630 -34.94 -21.21 -6.02
CA GLN A 630 -33.67 -21.44 -6.73
C GLN A 630 -32.56 -20.57 -6.12
N PRO A 631 -31.45 -21.15 -5.61
CA PRO A 631 -30.30 -20.36 -5.20
C PRO A 631 -29.41 -19.99 -6.41
N SER A 632 -29.17 -18.69 -6.58
CA SER A 632 -28.04 -18.04 -7.28
C SER A 632 -27.38 -18.76 -8.49
N SER A 633 -28.12 -18.94 -9.58
CA SER A 633 -27.64 -19.46 -10.89
C SER A 633 -26.63 -18.56 -11.64
N ASP A 634 -26.31 -17.40 -11.08
CA ASP A 634 -25.60 -16.33 -11.78
C ASP A 634 -24.09 -16.63 -11.97
N GLY A 635 -23.46 -17.32 -11.01
CA GLY A 635 -22.07 -17.80 -11.16
C GLY A 635 -21.96 -18.83 -12.29
N LEU A 636 -22.87 -19.81 -12.26
CA LEU A 636 -22.94 -20.91 -13.20
C LEU A 636 -23.16 -20.43 -14.64
N PHE A 637 -24.07 -19.48 -14.88
CA PHE A 637 -24.25 -18.87 -16.21
C PHE A 637 -22.95 -18.32 -16.79
N GLY A 638 -22.09 -17.71 -15.97
CA GLY A 638 -20.81 -17.17 -16.43
C GLY A 638 -19.83 -18.23 -16.90
N ILE A 639 -19.85 -19.41 -16.28
CA ILE A 639 -19.02 -20.57 -16.65
C ILE A 639 -19.47 -21.10 -18.01
N PHE A 640 -20.77 -21.37 -18.15
CA PHE A 640 -21.36 -21.86 -19.40
C PHE A 640 -21.11 -20.88 -20.54
N THR A 641 -21.24 -19.56 -20.32
CA THR A 641 -20.90 -18.54 -21.31
C THR A 641 -19.43 -18.57 -21.73
N ASN A 642 -18.51 -18.78 -20.78
CA ASN A 642 -17.08 -18.87 -21.10
C ASN A 642 -16.74 -20.12 -21.90
N VAL A 643 -17.33 -21.27 -21.58
CA VAL A 643 -17.14 -22.54 -22.28
C VAL A 643 -17.79 -22.49 -23.67
N LEU A 644 -19.03 -22.00 -23.77
CA LEU A 644 -19.74 -21.78 -25.03
C LEU A 644 -18.92 -20.90 -25.97
N ARG A 645 -18.42 -19.76 -25.47
CA ARG A 645 -17.55 -18.88 -26.25
C ARG A 645 -16.23 -19.56 -26.62
N GLY A 646 -15.76 -20.51 -25.83
CA GLY A 646 -14.60 -21.34 -26.17
C GLY A 646 -14.85 -22.20 -27.40
N PHE A 647 -15.94 -22.97 -27.41
CA PHE A 647 -16.32 -23.83 -28.53
C PHE A 647 -16.66 -23.05 -29.81
N VAL A 648 -17.35 -21.91 -29.66
CA VAL A 648 -17.61 -20.98 -30.78
C VAL A 648 -16.31 -20.50 -31.42
N LEU A 649 -15.29 -20.19 -30.62
CA LEU A 649 -13.98 -19.76 -31.14
C LEU A 649 -13.19 -20.91 -31.79
N ALA A 650 -13.41 -22.16 -31.34
CA ALA A 650 -12.87 -23.37 -31.96
C ALA A 650 -13.66 -23.82 -33.22
N LYS A 651 -14.78 -23.15 -33.54
CA LYS A 651 -15.74 -23.54 -34.59
C LYS A 651 -16.35 -24.94 -34.40
N ASP A 652 -16.41 -25.41 -33.15
CA ASP A 652 -17.03 -26.68 -32.80
C ASP A 652 -18.52 -26.46 -32.49
N VAL A 653 -19.35 -26.57 -33.54
CA VAL A 653 -20.78 -26.26 -33.49
C VAL A 653 -21.56 -27.28 -32.65
N GLU A 654 -21.19 -28.56 -32.71
CA GLU A 654 -21.88 -29.64 -32.01
C GLU A 654 -21.79 -29.49 -30.49
N HIS A 655 -20.57 -29.31 -29.97
CA HIS A 655 -20.38 -29.12 -28.52
C HIS A 655 -20.90 -27.76 -28.05
N ALA A 656 -20.80 -26.71 -28.87
CA ALA A 656 -21.39 -25.41 -28.57
C ALA A 656 -22.93 -25.49 -28.47
N ARG A 657 -23.59 -26.21 -29.37
CA ARG A 657 -25.05 -26.44 -29.31
C ARG A 657 -25.45 -27.20 -28.05
N ARG A 658 -24.70 -28.22 -27.66
CA ARG A 658 -24.93 -28.99 -26.42
C ARG A 658 -24.81 -28.10 -25.17
N VAL A 659 -23.81 -27.23 -25.11
CA VAL A 659 -23.64 -26.28 -23.98
C VAL A 659 -24.74 -25.22 -23.97
N ARG A 660 -25.16 -24.71 -25.14
CA ARG A 660 -26.31 -23.79 -25.25
C ARG A 660 -27.58 -24.44 -24.72
N LEU A 661 -27.85 -25.68 -25.11
CA LEU A 661 -29.05 -26.41 -24.69
C LEU A 661 -29.05 -26.65 -23.18
N ARG A 662 -27.92 -27.03 -22.58
CA ARG A 662 -27.76 -27.12 -21.11
C ARG A 662 -28.00 -25.77 -20.42
N LEU A 663 -27.56 -24.67 -21.02
CA LEU A 663 -27.76 -23.31 -20.48
C LEU A 663 -29.25 -22.89 -20.54
N THR A 664 -29.95 -23.14 -21.64
CA THR A 664 -31.35 -22.72 -21.82
C THR A 664 -32.35 -23.65 -21.14
N GLU A 665 -32.19 -24.96 -21.29
CA GLU A 665 -33.14 -25.96 -20.78
C GLU A 665 -32.79 -26.42 -19.36
N GLY A 666 -31.50 -26.63 -19.05
CA GLY A 666 -31.07 -27.11 -17.74
C GLY A 666 -31.04 -26.03 -16.65
N LEU A 667 -30.68 -24.80 -17.03
CA LEU A 667 -30.51 -23.68 -16.08
C LEU A 667 -31.55 -22.56 -16.26
N GLY A 668 -32.45 -22.69 -17.23
CA GLY A 668 -33.53 -21.72 -17.47
C GLY A 668 -33.05 -20.32 -17.85
N TYR A 669 -31.91 -20.20 -18.56
CA TYR A 669 -31.41 -18.89 -18.98
C TYR A 669 -32.38 -18.20 -19.95
N GLN A 670 -32.80 -16.99 -19.62
CA GLN A 670 -33.61 -16.12 -20.48
C GLN A 670 -32.73 -15.10 -21.20
N VAL A 671 -32.90 -15.01 -22.52
CA VAL A 671 -32.20 -14.05 -23.39
C VAL A 671 -32.46 -12.62 -22.89
N GLY A 672 -31.40 -11.81 -22.81
CA GLY A 672 -31.46 -10.42 -22.33
C GLY A 672 -31.01 -10.21 -20.88
N LYS A 673 -30.81 -11.29 -20.09
CA LYS A 673 -30.28 -11.17 -18.72
C LYS A 673 -28.78 -10.86 -18.70
N ARG A 674 -28.00 -11.33 -19.69
CA ARG A 674 -26.55 -11.14 -19.76
C ARG A 674 -26.08 -10.90 -21.19
N PRO A 675 -25.60 -9.68 -21.52
CA PRO A 675 -25.21 -9.33 -22.89
C PRO A 675 -24.03 -10.17 -23.40
N ALA A 676 -23.15 -10.63 -22.52
CA ALA A 676 -22.03 -11.51 -22.90
C ALA A 676 -22.47 -12.92 -23.29
N THR A 677 -23.55 -13.42 -22.68
CA THR A 677 -24.15 -14.72 -22.99
C THR A 677 -24.95 -14.64 -24.27
N ASP A 678 -25.75 -13.58 -24.42
CA ASP A 678 -26.55 -13.32 -25.61
C ASP A 678 -25.63 -13.19 -26.84
N ALA A 679 -24.56 -12.41 -26.75
CA ALA A 679 -23.56 -12.29 -27.82
C ALA A 679 -22.88 -13.64 -28.17
N ALA A 680 -22.66 -14.52 -27.19
CA ALA A 680 -22.10 -15.85 -27.44
C ALA A 680 -23.09 -16.77 -28.16
N ILE A 681 -24.38 -16.68 -27.82
CA ILE A 681 -25.45 -17.41 -28.50
C ILE A 681 -25.64 -16.88 -29.92
N GLU A 682 -25.62 -15.55 -30.13
CA GLU A 682 -25.67 -14.93 -31.45
C GLU A 682 -24.49 -15.33 -32.34
N MET A 683 -23.28 -15.39 -31.78
CA MET A 683 -22.12 -15.88 -32.52
C MET A 683 -22.28 -17.36 -32.92
N LEU A 684 -22.90 -18.20 -32.07
CA LEU A 684 -23.19 -19.58 -32.43
C LEU A 684 -24.24 -19.68 -33.54
N THR A 685 -25.33 -18.90 -33.48
CA THR A 685 -26.36 -18.92 -34.53
C THR A 685 -25.83 -18.39 -35.87
N ALA A 686 -24.91 -17.42 -35.86
CA ALA A 686 -24.21 -16.97 -37.06
C ALA A 686 -23.37 -18.10 -37.69
N LEU A 687 -22.65 -18.89 -36.87
CA LEU A 687 -21.90 -20.06 -37.34
C LEU A 687 -22.80 -21.17 -37.88
N GLU A 688 -23.95 -21.43 -37.23
CA GLU A 688 -24.94 -22.42 -37.69
C GLU A 688 -25.58 -22.03 -39.04
N THR A 689 -25.77 -20.73 -39.29
CA THR A 689 -26.45 -20.22 -40.51
C THR A 689 -25.50 -19.95 -41.67
N GLY A 690 -24.19 -20.17 -41.51
CA GLY A 690 -23.19 -19.98 -42.57
C GLY A 690 -23.01 -18.54 -43.04
N LYS A 691 -23.61 -17.56 -42.35
CA LYS A 691 -23.41 -16.12 -42.63
C LYS A 691 -22.11 -15.68 -41.97
N THR A 692 -21.01 -15.80 -42.70
CA THR A 692 -19.68 -15.29 -42.30
C THR A 692 -19.63 -13.78 -42.31
#